data_AF-A0AA38RIW2-F1
#
_entry.id   AF-A0AA38RIW2-F1
#
_cell.length_a   1.000
_cell.length_b   1.000
_cell.length_c   1.000
_cell.angle_alpha   90.00
_cell.angle_beta   90.00
_cell.angle_gamma   90.00
#
_symmetry.space_group_name_H-M   'P 1'
#
loop_
_entity.id
_entity.type
_entity.pdbx_description
1 polymer ?
#
loop_
_entity_poly.entity_id
_entity_poly.type
_entity_poly.pdbx_seq_one_letter_code
_entity_poly.pdbx_strand_id
1 'polypeptide(L)'
;MPGETLDSLSPPGLRPRRLSQSSNCISSAPPIDEILFPKVYEDAWGNCASDSSTLDERSELDRSRIFLMRIGTMNPDAAIRQELRSIAADRQHNRTVTSLAAAVQTRILGGRHANFAVTALLQAVRFMLIKARVPDAVFTDRTRSVVDFFFDPAIAVNLEALPEDYVVYKYPAARLKIAIVGGGPTALASAISLAEKGAGKVEVNVFERRWVAVQGVNGRTYVDYPPTAKRRDQVVTLQESVTSLLSDATREALFEGRPERVWPGSANLQIRKPLNVFLTLGQTRYLLNASDCDGRGYLNMQLTEEEWHKIVAVDGQPITFGYPGCLRRPDGTVPDGFTENQVFAPSEDRDSALWKAIEDGLKLFGFKESEVINVVRIPIVVQAVQEGVQYLPQPDCKHLNRPGALVAVAGDAAMTVHFWPGRGLNSGIKSGIALGDEIVHALDGGRFVGLRLDAMKEYNDFILKLQDREHDRRSIPILNQSGAPETLGWLLSKAHTVPDNVAIEWLVGAMVQIADRLQRRDDWAYPYQANVEPQLRIVLRQLHSLTLREMAVSFPWPTREMAGAEVLPVRSMQPEEKERWLKQLWGMLTKEASTRPKDLSPHDGEKPVSTSRFEAPRQKKLPSMYSRPPFAEQHLLDTPLQLRRSNASRPAVNTPARFERGSTVPDSDEGERRGRVSVSNGLDDGGLVRLLSVKHSKSNNSVLADAMSLALFRVGE
;
A
#
# COMPACT_ATOMS: atom_id res chain seq x y z
N MET A 1 30.02 34.01 -44.46
CA MET A 1 31.00 34.64 -45.38
C MET A 1 30.76 36.13 -45.38
N PRO A 2 31.79 36.95 -45.14
CA PRO A 2 32.85 36.75 -44.13
C PRO A 2 33.04 38.01 -43.26
N GLY A 3 33.94 37.97 -42.28
CA GLY A 3 34.21 39.10 -41.37
C GLY A 3 35.43 38.92 -40.45
N GLU A 4 36.58 38.50 -40.97
CA GLU A 4 37.80 38.15 -40.22
C GLU A 4 39.01 39.05 -40.60
N THR A 5 40.00 39.40 -39.77
CA THR A 5 40.26 39.06 -38.34
C THR A 5 40.51 40.35 -37.51
N LEU A 6 41.59 40.70 -36.77
CA LEU A 6 42.93 40.17 -36.43
C LEU A 6 43.35 40.70 -35.02
N ASP A 7 44.24 39.97 -34.34
CA ASP A 7 45.41 40.30 -33.48
C ASP A 7 45.50 41.66 -32.72
N SER A 8 46.10 41.75 -31.51
CA SER A 8 47.49 41.30 -31.25
C SER A 8 47.98 41.21 -29.78
N LEU A 9 48.90 40.27 -29.55
CA LEU A 9 50.08 40.30 -28.64
C LEU A 9 49.93 40.24 -27.09
N SER A 10 50.87 39.51 -26.47
CA SER A 10 51.06 39.36 -25.01
C SER A 10 52.53 39.56 -24.59
N PRO A 11 52.82 40.20 -23.44
CA PRO A 11 54.13 40.18 -22.77
C PRO A 11 54.16 39.20 -21.56
N PRO A 12 55.33 38.93 -20.93
CA PRO A 12 55.62 37.60 -20.36
C PRO A 12 55.35 37.43 -18.86
N GLY A 13 55.35 36.17 -18.40
CA GLY A 13 54.98 35.78 -17.03
C GLY A 13 56.13 35.60 -16.03
N LEU A 14 55.75 35.44 -14.75
CA LEU A 14 56.58 35.01 -13.63
C LEU A 14 55.92 33.81 -12.94
N ARG A 15 56.71 32.80 -12.53
CA ARG A 15 56.22 31.61 -11.81
C ARG A 15 56.31 31.80 -10.28
N PRO A 16 55.22 31.61 -9.53
CA PRO A 16 55.29 31.22 -8.12
C PRO A 16 55.45 29.71 -7.96
N ARG A 17 56.14 29.29 -6.88
CA ARG A 17 56.33 27.87 -6.50
C ARG A 17 54.99 27.15 -6.29
N ARG A 18 54.93 25.85 -6.62
CA ARG A 18 54.03 24.92 -5.92
C ARG A 18 54.44 24.90 -4.45
N LEU A 19 53.57 25.39 -3.56
CA LEU A 19 53.64 25.12 -2.13
C LEU A 19 52.62 24.04 -1.81
N SER A 20 53.02 23.06 -1.01
CA SER A 20 52.13 22.06 -0.42
C SER A 20 51.22 22.74 0.60
N GLN A 21 49.92 22.77 0.34
CA GLN A 21 48.92 23.21 1.31
C GLN A 21 48.10 22.02 1.82
N SER A 22 48.58 21.44 2.92
CA SER A 22 47.71 20.77 3.88
C SER A 22 46.76 21.82 4.48
N SER A 23 45.45 21.68 4.30
CA SER A 23 44.49 22.66 4.80
C SER A 23 43.12 22.04 5.12
N ASN A 24 42.88 21.88 6.43
CA ASN A 24 41.58 21.96 7.10
C ASN A 24 40.44 21.10 6.52
N CYS A 25 40.44 19.82 6.87
CA CYS A 25 39.27 18.95 6.73
C CYS A 25 38.13 19.43 7.66
N ILE A 26 37.19 20.22 7.13
CA ILE A 26 35.88 20.39 7.80
C ILE A 26 35.14 19.06 7.71
N SER A 27 34.61 18.59 8.84
CA SER A 27 33.96 17.28 9.00
C SER A 27 32.67 17.17 8.18
N SER A 28 32.82 16.79 6.90
CA SER A 28 31.76 16.17 6.11
C SER A 28 31.80 14.67 6.33
N ALA A 29 30.65 14.05 6.58
CA ALA A 29 30.55 12.61 6.55
C ALA A 29 30.88 12.10 5.12
N PRO A 30 31.55 10.95 4.97
CA PRO A 30 31.91 10.44 3.64
C PRO A 30 30.64 10.13 2.80
N PRO A 31 30.73 10.21 1.47
CA PRO A 31 29.65 9.82 0.57
C PRO A 31 29.08 8.44 0.87
N ILE A 32 27.77 8.26 0.67
CA ILE A 32 27.06 7.00 0.93
C ILE A 32 27.61 5.82 0.12
N ASP A 33 28.06 6.07 -1.11
CA ASP A 33 28.66 5.08 -1.98
C ASP A 33 30.18 4.96 -1.83
N GLU A 34 30.75 5.52 -0.76
CA GLU A 34 32.17 5.40 -0.39
C GLU A 34 32.36 4.70 0.97
N ILE A 35 33.38 3.84 1.03
CA ILE A 35 33.78 3.07 2.21
C ILE A 35 35.26 3.30 2.49
N LEU A 36 35.55 3.60 3.76
CA LEU A 36 36.87 3.97 4.25
C LEU A 36 37.50 2.78 4.98
N PHE A 37 38.74 2.47 4.60
CA PHE A 37 39.54 1.43 5.22
C PHE A 37 40.83 2.02 5.80
N PRO A 38 41.29 1.54 6.98
CA PRO A 38 42.62 1.91 7.48
C PRO A 38 43.68 1.55 6.45
N LYS A 39 44.60 2.46 6.15
CA LYS A 39 45.63 2.26 5.09
C LYS A 39 46.51 1.04 5.32
N VAL A 40 46.73 0.66 6.57
CA VAL A 40 47.39 -0.60 6.97
C VAL A 40 46.72 -1.86 6.37
N TYR A 41 45.48 -1.78 5.88
CA TYR A 41 44.84 -2.87 5.12
C TYR A 41 45.45 -3.04 3.72
N GLU A 42 45.87 -1.96 3.05
CA GLU A 42 46.61 -2.02 1.78
C GLU A 42 48.01 -2.57 1.99
N ASP A 43 48.72 -2.10 3.02
CA ASP A 43 50.04 -2.64 3.40
C ASP A 43 49.94 -4.12 3.77
N ALA A 44 48.83 -4.52 4.41
CA ALA A 44 48.50 -5.91 4.71
C ALA A 44 48.06 -6.74 3.49
N TRP A 45 47.60 -6.11 2.39
CA TRP A 45 47.30 -6.78 1.11
C TRP A 45 48.58 -6.98 0.28
N GLY A 46 49.39 -5.93 0.19
CA GLY A 46 50.61 -5.84 -0.63
C GLY A 46 50.41 -4.91 -1.83
N ASN A 47 51.28 -3.90 -1.95
CA ASN A 47 51.29 -2.98 -3.08
C ASN A 47 51.86 -3.64 -4.34
N CYS A 48 51.12 -3.54 -5.46
CA CYS A 48 51.65 -3.81 -6.80
C CYS A 48 52.38 -2.58 -7.41
N ALA A 49 52.65 -1.55 -6.60
CA ALA A 49 53.01 -0.20 -7.06
C ALA A 49 54.42 0.27 -6.68
N SER A 50 55.21 -0.55 -5.96
CA SER A 50 56.53 -0.15 -5.46
C SER A 50 57.49 -1.34 -5.32
N ASP A 51 57.78 -2.01 -6.44
CA ASP A 51 59.15 -2.35 -6.88
C ASP A 51 59.12 -3.14 -8.19
N SER A 52 59.92 -2.73 -9.17
CA SER A 52 59.84 -3.19 -10.58
C SER A 52 60.67 -4.44 -10.89
N SER A 53 60.75 -5.40 -9.95
CA SER A 53 61.68 -6.55 -10.04
C SER A 53 61.06 -7.94 -9.80
N THR A 54 59.84 -8.06 -9.28
CA THR A 54 59.12 -9.34 -9.23
C THR A 54 57.63 -9.15 -9.53
N LEU A 55 57.10 -9.92 -10.48
CA LEU A 55 55.65 -10.14 -10.61
C LEU A 55 55.19 -10.96 -9.38
N ASP A 56 54.28 -10.41 -8.57
CA ASP A 56 53.67 -11.17 -7.47
C ASP A 56 52.64 -12.15 -8.02
N GLU A 57 53.10 -13.32 -8.48
CA GLU A 57 52.32 -14.40 -9.11
C GLU A 57 51.23 -15.04 -8.19
N ARG A 58 51.05 -14.51 -6.98
CA ARG A 58 50.11 -15.04 -5.99
C ARG A 58 48.67 -14.84 -6.46
N SER A 59 47.86 -15.89 -6.32
CA SER A 59 46.43 -15.78 -6.58
C SER A 59 45.75 -14.83 -5.60
N GLU A 60 44.64 -14.21 -6.01
CA GLU A 60 43.79 -13.41 -5.12
C GLU A 60 43.27 -14.23 -3.91
N LEU A 61 43.20 -15.57 -4.03
CA LEU A 61 42.90 -16.47 -2.93
C LEU A 61 44.05 -16.56 -1.91
N ASP A 62 45.30 -16.64 -2.36
CA ASP A 62 46.47 -16.66 -1.48
C ASP A 62 46.70 -15.29 -0.83
N ARG A 63 46.51 -14.18 -1.58
CA ARG A 63 46.48 -12.82 -1.01
C ARG A 63 45.41 -12.68 0.07
N SER A 64 44.18 -13.14 -0.20
CA SER A 64 43.09 -13.17 0.79
C SER A 64 43.45 -13.96 2.06
N ARG A 65 44.11 -15.12 1.92
CA ARG A 65 44.58 -15.92 3.08
C ARG A 65 45.65 -15.19 3.89
N ILE A 66 46.65 -14.61 3.22
CA ILE A 66 47.73 -13.84 3.87
C ILE A 66 47.14 -12.62 4.60
N PHE A 67 46.20 -11.91 3.98
CA PHE A 67 45.50 -10.79 4.59
C PHE A 67 44.71 -11.21 5.85
N LEU A 68 43.91 -12.29 5.79
CA LEU A 68 43.19 -12.79 6.97
C LEU A 68 44.14 -13.23 8.11
N MET A 69 45.32 -13.78 7.80
CA MET A 69 46.35 -14.12 8.78
C MET A 69 46.98 -12.88 9.43
N ARG A 70 47.20 -11.81 8.66
CA ARG A 70 47.71 -10.52 9.14
C ARG A 70 46.69 -9.81 10.03
N ILE A 71 45.45 -9.65 9.55
CA ILE A 71 44.32 -9.10 10.32
C ILE A 71 44.04 -9.91 11.58
N GLY A 72 44.10 -11.24 11.50
CA GLY A 72 44.04 -12.10 12.66
C GLY A 72 45.11 -11.71 13.68
N THR A 73 46.38 -11.65 13.28
CA THR A 73 47.49 -11.31 14.19
C THR A 73 47.34 -9.93 14.86
N MET A 74 46.68 -8.96 14.21
CA MET A 74 46.33 -7.64 14.76
C MET A 74 45.09 -7.61 15.67
N ASN A 75 44.26 -8.66 15.66
CA ASN A 75 43.01 -8.71 16.42
C ASN A 75 43.31 -8.99 17.93
N PRO A 76 42.73 -8.23 18.88
CA PRO A 76 42.96 -8.45 20.31
C PRO A 76 42.39 -9.78 20.82
N ASP A 77 41.30 -10.28 20.25
CA ASP A 77 40.65 -11.51 20.69
C ASP A 77 41.47 -12.76 20.30
N ALA A 78 41.79 -13.61 21.27
CA ALA A 78 42.59 -14.82 21.08
C ALA A 78 41.82 -15.96 20.38
N ALA A 79 40.50 -16.07 20.58
CA ALA A 79 39.64 -17.06 19.94
C ALA A 79 39.39 -16.70 18.48
N ILE A 80 39.04 -15.44 18.19
CA ILE A 80 38.90 -14.93 16.81
C ILE A 80 40.22 -15.10 16.05
N ARG A 81 41.37 -14.83 16.70
CA ARG A 81 42.71 -15.10 16.15
C ARG A 81 42.90 -16.54 15.70
N GLN A 82 42.53 -17.51 16.54
CA GLN A 82 42.73 -18.92 16.24
C GLN A 82 41.76 -19.42 15.16
N GLU A 83 40.52 -18.94 15.16
CA GLU A 83 39.54 -19.27 14.12
C GLU A 83 39.91 -18.70 12.75
N LEU A 84 40.37 -17.45 12.67
CA LEU A 84 40.87 -16.86 11.42
C LEU A 84 42.06 -17.64 10.86
N ARG A 85 42.98 -18.10 11.72
CA ARG A 85 44.10 -18.97 11.33
C ARG A 85 43.61 -20.32 10.80
N SER A 86 42.63 -20.94 11.45
CA SER A 86 42.02 -22.20 10.97
C SER A 86 41.35 -22.03 9.59
N ILE A 87 40.58 -20.96 9.40
CA ILE A 87 39.90 -20.63 8.14
C ILE A 87 40.90 -20.38 7.00
N ALA A 88 41.96 -19.63 7.27
CA ALA A 88 43.01 -19.31 6.30
C ALA A 88 43.97 -20.49 6.04
N ALA A 89 44.06 -21.47 6.93
CA ALA A 89 44.81 -22.71 6.73
C ALA A 89 44.02 -23.78 5.93
N ASP A 90 42.69 -23.86 6.08
CA ASP A 90 41.87 -24.86 5.38
C ASP A 90 41.87 -24.61 3.86
N ARG A 91 42.69 -25.38 3.13
CA ARG A 91 42.74 -25.39 1.65
C ARG A 91 41.72 -26.36 1.03
N GLN A 92 41.12 -27.26 1.79
CA GLN A 92 40.21 -28.29 1.27
C GLN A 92 38.80 -27.77 1.03
N HIS A 93 38.27 -26.95 1.95
CA HIS A 93 36.90 -26.40 1.87
C HIS A 93 36.86 -24.97 1.34
N ASN A 94 37.84 -24.13 1.69
CA ASN A 94 37.82 -22.70 1.37
C ASN A 94 38.51 -22.37 0.03
N ARG A 95 38.10 -23.04 -1.06
CA ARG A 95 38.75 -22.98 -2.39
C ARG A 95 38.56 -21.66 -3.18
N THR A 96 37.82 -20.70 -2.64
CA THR A 96 37.56 -19.37 -3.24
C THR A 96 37.48 -18.28 -2.18
N VAL A 97 37.70 -17.01 -2.55
CA VAL A 97 37.57 -15.86 -1.63
C VAL A 97 36.15 -15.79 -1.03
N THR A 98 35.12 -16.06 -1.85
CA THR A 98 33.73 -16.22 -1.41
C THR A 98 33.58 -17.30 -0.32
N SER A 99 34.27 -18.44 -0.44
CA SER A 99 34.21 -19.50 0.56
C SER A 99 34.98 -19.16 1.86
N LEU A 100 36.08 -18.41 1.79
CA LEU A 100 36.75 -17.85 2.97
C LEU A 100 35.82 -16.89 3.72
N ALA A 101 35.21 -15.92 3.02
CA ALA A 101 34.28 -14.98 3.63
C ALA A 101 33.05 -15.67 4.24
N ALA A 102 32.50 -16.67 3.54
CA ALA A 102 31.41 -17.50 4.08
C ALA A 102 31.83 -18.29 5.33
N ALA A 103 33.09 -18.74 5.44
CA ALA A 103 33.60 -19.41 6.63
C ALA A 103 33.82 -18.45 7.81
N VAL A 104 34.30 -17.22 7.56
CA VAL A 104 34.37 -16.16 8.60
C VAL A 104 32.98 -15.78 9.08
N GLN A 105 32.01 -15.68 8.18
CA GLN A 105 30.60 -15.51 8.52
C GLN A 105 30.13 -16.65 9.45
N THR A 106 30.12 -17.91 8.98
CA THR A 106 29.48 -18.99 9.75
C THR A 106 30.19 -19.39 11.03
N ARG A 107 31.53 -19.22 11.12
CA ARG A 107 32.32 -19.64 12.29
C ARG A 107 32.57 -18.55 13.33
N ILE A 108 32.56 -17.27 12.94
CA ILE A 108 32.94 -16.14 13.82
C ILE A 108 31.82 -15.12 13.97
N LEU A 109 31.24 -14.63 12.87
CA LEU A 109 30.19 -13.59 12.92
C LEU A 109 28.78 -14.17 13.14
N GLY A 110 28.61 -15.48 12.93
CA GLY A 110 27.32 -16.16 12.95
C GLY A 110 26.49 -15.93 11.68
N GLY A 111 25.28 -16.50 11.66
CA GLY A 111 24.32 -16.30 10.57
C GLY A 111 23.58 -14.95 10.61
N ARG A 112 23.79 -14.14 11.65
CA ARG A 112 23.05 -12.89 11.91
C ARG A 112 23.98 -11.81 12.45
N HIS A 113 23.83 -10.56 12.00
CA HIS A 113 24.48 -9.41 12.64
C HIS A 113 23.89 -9.16 14.03
N ALA A 114 24.74 -9.03 15.05
CA ALA A 114 24.34 -8.82 16.44
C ALA A 114 23.84 -7.39 16.75
N ASN A 115 24.35 -6.39 16.01
CA ASN A 115 23.91 -5.00 16.03
C ASN A 115 24.07 -4.41 14.60
N PHE A 116 23.71 -3.14 14.40
CA PHE A 116 23.81 -2.47 13.09
C PHE A 116 25.15 -1.74 12.85
N ALA A 117 26.06 -1.74 13.83
CA ALA A 117 27.38 -1.12 13.72
C ALA A 117 28.39 -2.09 13.09
N VAL A 118 29.48 -1.53 12.55
CA VAL A 118 30.54 -2.33 11.92
C VAL A 118 31.58 -2.74 12.95
N THR A 119 32.03 -3.99 12.90
CA THR A 119 33.20 -4.46 13.64
C THR A 119 34.45 -4.38 12.75
N ALA A 120 35.64 -4.24 13.36
CA ALA A 120 36.90 -4.23 12.60
C ALA A 120 37.10 -5.49 11.74
N LEU A 121 36.62 -6.66 12.20
CA LEU A 121 36.61 -7.88 11.39
C LEU A 121 35.68 -7.79 10.18
N LEU A 122 34.50 -7.19 10.34
CA LEU A 122 33.56 -6.99 9.24
C LEU A 122 34.13 -6.01 8.18
N GLN A 123 34.79 -4.92 8.59
CA GLN A 123 35.53 -4.06 7.64
C GLN A 123 36.64 -4.83 6.91
N ALA A 124 37.45 -5.62 7.62
CA ALA A 124 38.52 -6.38 6.98
C ALA A 124 37.98 -7.36 5.91
N VAL A 125 36.87 -8.06 6.18
CA VAL A 125 36.25 -8.94 5.18
C VAL A 125 35.64 -8.16 4.01
N ARG A 126 35.02 -6.99 4.26
CA ARG A 126 34.56 -6.09 3.19
C ARG A 126 35.71 -5.66 2.27
N PHE A 127 36.84 -5.24 2.84
CA PHE A 127 38.05 -4.87 2.09
C PHE A 127 38.55 -6.03 1.23
N MET A 128 38.73 -7.22 1.82
CA MET A 128 39.13 -8.43 1.09
C MET A 128 38.19 -8.76 -0.09
N LEU A 129 36.89 -8.64 0.11
CA LEU A 129 35.88 -8.88 -0.94
C LEU A 129 35.94 -7.84 -2.07
N ILE A 130 36.19 -6.57 -1.75
CA ILE A 130 36.36 -5.49 -2.73
C ILE A 130 37.66 -5.64 -3.52
N LYS A 131 38.81 -5.86 -2.86
CA LYS A 131 40.12 -6.04 -3.52
C LYS A 131 40.08 -7.22 -4.51
N ALA A 132 39.50 -8.34 -4.10
CA ALA A 132 39.31 -9.54 -4.92
C ALA A 132 38.10 -9.46 -5.89
N ARG A 133 37.45 -8.29 -6.04
CA ARG A 133 36.33 -8.02 -6.96
C ARG A 133 35.15 -9.00 -6.88
N VAL A 134 34.88 -9.56 -5.70
CA VAL A 134 33.78 -10.52 -5.49
C VAL A 134 32.39 -9.91 -5.76
N PRO A 135 32.11 -8.64 -5.43
CA PRO A 135 30.84 -7.98 -5.78
C PRO A 135 30.62 -7.73 -7.28
N ASP A 136 31.69 -7.71 -8.09
CA ASP A 136 31.58 -7.59 -9.56
C ASP A 136 31.19 -8.93 -10.21
N ALA A 137 31.28 -10.05 -9.46
CA ALA A 137 31.22 -11.42 -9.96
C ALA A 137 30.10 -12.27 -9.32
N VAL A 138 28.91 -11.68 -9.10
CA VAL A 138 27.77 -12.32 -8.40
C VAL A 138 26.99 -13.30 -9.29
N PHE A 139 27.68 -14.33 -9.77
CA PHE A 139 27.12 -15.36 -10.66
C PHE A 139 26.50 -16.56 -9.94
N THR A 140 26.71 -16.71 -8.63
CA THR A 140 26.18 -17.84 -7.84
C THR A 140 25.37 -17.38 -6.63
N ASP A 141 24.42 -18.19 -6.17
CA ASP A 141 23.66 -17.91 -4.95
C ASP A 141 24.54 -17.88 -3.69
N ARG A 142 25.66 -18.62 -3.67
CA ARG A 142 26.66 -18.52 -2.59
C ARG A 142 27.39 -17.18 -2.62
N THR A 143 27.75 -16.68 -3.81
CA THR A 143 28.33 -15.33 -3.95
C THR A 143 27.33 -14.27 -3.50
N ARG A 144 26.07 -14.38 -3.92
CA ARG A 144 25.02 -13.44 -3.51
C ARG A 144 24.83 -13.46 -2.00
N SER A 145 24.71 -14.63 -1.37
CA SER A 145 24.55 -14.74 0.09
C SER A 145 25.71 -14.13 0.89
N VAL A 146 26.94 -14.12 0.35
CA VAL A 146 28.09 -13.46 0.97
C VAL A 146 27.99 -11.94 0.80
N VAL A 147 27.71 -11.47 -0.42
CA VAL A 147 27.54 -10.03 -0.69
C VAL A 147 26.38 -9.45 0.11
N ASP A 148 25.23 -10.14 0.14
CA ASP A 148 24.03 -9.78 0.91
C ASP A 148 24.30 -9.66 2.42
N PHE A 149 25.23 -10.44 2.97
CA PHE A 149 25.56 -10.38 4.39
C PHE A 149 26.56 -9.27 4.70
N PHE A 150 27.67 -9.21 3.96
CA PHE A 150 28.74 -8.24 4.24
C PHE A 150 28.41 -6.82 3.78
N PHE A 151 27.55 -6.64 2.77
CA PHE A 151 27.20 -5.32 2.22
C PHE A 151 25.71 -4.96 2.42
N ASP A 152 25.00 -5.58 3.38
CA ASP A 152 23.60 -5.23 3.73
C ASP A 152 23.45 -3.72 3.97
N PRO A 153 22.60 -2.99 3.22
CA PRO A 153 22.42 -1.54 3.37
C PRO A 153 21.75 -1.13 4.69
N ALA A 154 21.28 -2.09 5.51
CA ALA A 154 20.84 -1.83 6.87
C ALA A 154 22.00 -1.68 7.88
N ILE A 155 23.18 -2.22 7.56
CA ILE A 155 24.38 -2.16 8.41
C ILE A 155 25.19 -0.91 8.03
N ALA A 156 25.82 -0.26 8.99
CA ALA A 156 26.67 0.91 8.72
C ALA A 156 27.77 0.59 7.70
N VAL A 157 28.20 1.60 6.94
CA VAL A 157 29.24 1.46 5.90
C VAL A 157 30.64 1.45 6.51
N ASN A 158 30.87 2.30 7.51
CA ASN A 158 32.17 2.53 8.13
C ASN A 158 32.16 2.17 9.63
N LEU A 159 33.34 2.13 10.24
CA LEU A 159 33.48 2.10 11.70
C LEU A 159 33.01 3.43 12.31
N GLU A 160 32.51 3.39 13.55
CA GLU A 160 32.03 4.58 14.28
C GLU A 160 33.17 5.59 14.53
N ALA A 161 34.34 5.10 14.94
CA ALA A 161 35.59 5.84 14.86
C ALA A 161 36.22 5.62 13.47
N LEU A 162 36.34 6.69 12.68
CA LEU A 162 37.03 6.65 11.40
C LEU A 162 38.56 6.54 11.61
N PRO A 163 39.28 5.78 10.76
CA PRO A 163 40.75 5.70 10.83
C PRO A 163 41.42 7.02 10.43
N GLU A 164 42.53 7.37 11.09
CA GLU A 164 43.27 8.63 10.87
C GLU A 164 43.98 8.68 9.50
N ASP A 165 44.62 7.59 9.08
CA ASP A 165 45.21 7.43 7.74
C ASP A 165 44.47 6.31 7.00
N TYR A 166 43.80 6.67 5.92
CA TYR A 166 42.76 5.85 5.29
C TYR A 166 42.80 5.87 3.77
N VAL A 167 42.23 4.83 3.17
CA VAL A 167 41.99 4.71 1.73
C VAL A 167 40.50 4.61 1.46
N VAL A 168 40.06 5.24 0.38
CA VAL A 168 38.66 5.30 -0.04
C VAL A 168 38.41 4.31 -1.16
N TYR A 169 37.32 3.55 -1.05
CA TYR A 169 36.83 2.62 -2.05
C TYR A 169 35.35 2.87 -2.31
N LYS A 170 34.85 2.48 -3.49
CA LYS A 170 33.42 2.47 -3.75
C LYS A 170 32.75 1.37 -2.92
N TYR A 171 31.66 1.69 -2.21
CA TYR A 171 30.87 0.74 -1.44
C TYR A 171 29.91 -0.04 -2.36
N PRO A 172 30.08 -1.37 -2.51
CA PRO A 172 29.23 -2.18 -3.37
C PRO A 172 28.00 -2.67 -2.59
N ALA A 173 27.12 -1.73 -2.23
CA ALA A 173 25.93 -1.98 -1.43
C ALA A 173 25.09 -3.14 -2.00
N ALA A 174 24.72 -4.09 -1.14
CA ALA A 174 23.82 -5.17 -1.50
C ALA A 174 22.38 -4.66 -1.67
N ARG A 175 21.52 -5.49 -2.28
CA ARG A 175 20.12 -5.12 -2.51
C ARG A 175 19.36 -5.07 -1.19
N LEU A 176 18.63 -3.98 -0.95
CA LEU A 176 17.68 -3.90 0.16
C LEU A 176 16.56 -4.93 -0.08
N LYS A 177 16.51 -5.97 0.76
CA LYS A 177 15.51 -7.02 0.66
C LYS A 177 14.20 -6.57 1.28
N ILE A 178 13.14 -6.63 0.47
CA ILE A 178 11.78 -6.20 0.82
C ILE A 178 10.85 -7.40 0.63
N ALA A 179 10.07 -7.72 1.66
CA ALA A 179 9.00 -8.71 1.61
C ALA A 179 7.65 -7.99 1.61
N ILE A 180 6.80 -8.30 0.63
CA ILE A 180 5.43 -7.80 0.54
C ILE A 180 4.50 -8.99 0.74
N VAL A 181 3.60 -8.90 1.72
CA VAL A 181 2.64 -9.97 2.05
C VAL A 181 1.26 -9.58 1.53
N GLY A 182 0.65 -10.50 0.77
CA GLY A 182 -0.52 -10.26 -0.07
C GLY A 182 -0.12 -9.92 -1.51
N GLY A 183 -0.91 -10.41 -2.47
CA GLY A 183 -0.80 -10.17 -3.91
C GLY A 183 -2.00 -9.42 -4.49
N GLY A 184 -2.64 -8.58 -3.67
CA GLY A 184 -3.70 -7.67 -4.13
C GLY A 184 -3.15 -6.48 -4.93
N PRO A 185 -4.00 -5.71 -5.62
CA PRO A 185 -3.56 -4.60 -6.47
C PRO A 185 -2.65 -3.56 -5.77
N THR A 186 -2.90 -3.23 -4.49
CA THR A 186 -2.02 -2.38 -3.68
C THR A 186 -0.60 -2.95 -3.55
N ALA A 187 -0.48 -4.25 -3.33
CA ALA A 187 0.81 -4.93 -3.18
C ALA A 187 1.56 -5.00 -4.51
N LEU A 188 0.85 -5.24 -5.62
CA LEU A 188 1.42 -5.18 -6.97
C LEU A 188 1.89 -3.75 -7.32
N ALA A 189 1.10 -2.72 -7.02
CA ALA A 189 1.48 -1.32 -7.22
C ALA A 189 2.72 -0.93 -6.38
N SER A 190 2.80 -1.38 -5.12
CA SER A 190 4.01 -1.24 -4.29
C SER A 190 5.21 -1.94 -4.91
N ALA A 191 5.04 -3.18 -5.39
CA ALA A 191 6.12 -3.98 -5.98
C ALA A 191 6.67 -3.36 -7.28
N ILE A 192 5.79 -2.86 -8.14
CA ILE A 192 6.13 -2.19 -9.40
C ILE A 192 6.83 -0.85 -9.10
N SER A 193 6.25 0.00 -8.25
CA SER A 193 6.84 1.26 -7.80
C SER A 193 8.26 1.07 -7.24
N LEU A 194 8.47 0.03 -6.42
CA LEU A 194 9.79 -0.33 -5.89
C LEU A 194 10.75 -0.87 -6.96
N ALA A 195 10.29 -1.68 -7.91
CA ALA A 195 11.12 -2.24 -8.96
C ALA A 195 11.61 -1.16 -9.94
N GLU A 196 10.71 -0.26 -10.37
CA GLU A 196 11.05 0.87 -11.24
C GLU A 196 12.02 1.83 -10.56
N LYS A 197 11.60 2.42 -9.42
CA LYS A 197 12.35 3.49 -8.74
C LYS A 197 13.62 2.99 -8.07
N GLY A 198 13.59 1.75 -7.58
CA GLY A 198 14.73 1.13 -6.91
C GLY A 198 15.89 0.79 -7.85
N ALA A 199 15.70 0.78 -9.18
CA ALA A 199 16.76 0.67 -10.18
C ALA A 199 17.79 -0.46 -9.90
N GLY A 200 17.34 -1.60 -9.40
CA GLY A 200 18.20 -2.74 -9.05
C GLY A 200 18.93 -2.67 -7.70
N LYS A 201 18.73 -1.60 -6.90
CA LYS A 201 19.19 -1.44 -5.51
C LYS A 201 18.32 -2.19 -4.49
N VAL A 202 17.16 -2.72 -4.90
CA VAL A 202 16.21 -3.46 -4.05
C VAL A 202 15.98 -4.88 -4.59
N GLU A 203 15.64 -5.83 -3.71
CA GLU A 203 15.13 -7.16 -4.07
C GLU A 203 13.71 -7.30 -3.48
N VAL A 204 12.70 -7.07 -4.32
CA VAL A 204 11.29 -7.23 -3.94
C VAL A 204 10.90 -8.70 -4.02
N ASN A 205 10.27 -9.21 -2.98
CA ASN A 205 9.69 -10.55 -2.91
C ASN A 205 8.22 -10.44 -2.51
N VAL A 206 7.32 -11.03 -3.29
CA VAL A 206 5.87 -10.99 -3.04
C VAL A 206 5.38 -12.38 -2.64
N PHE A 207 4.62 -12.43 -1.55
CA PHE A 207 4.08 -13.65 -0.93
C PHE A 207 2.55 -13.58 -0.92
N GLU A 208 1.90 -14.49 -1.65
CA GLU A 208 0.44 -14.54 -1.77
C GLU A 208 0.00 -16.01 -1.68
N ARG A 209 -0.90 -16.31 -0.74
CA ARG A 209 -1.37 -17.67 -0.46
C ARG A 209 -2.23 -18.25 -1.59
N ARG A 210 -2.85 -17.38 -2.40
CA ARG A 210 -3.79 -17.77 -3.48
C ARG A 210 -3.12 -17.97 -4.84
N TRP A 211 -1.82 -17.74 -4.95
CA TRP A 211 -1.07 -17.95 -6.18
C TRP A 211 -0.49 -19.36 -6.25
N VAL A 212 -0.46 -19.92 -7.46
CA VAL A 212 0.14 -21.22 -7.78
C VAL A 212 1.06 -21.08 -8.98
N ALA A 213 2.00 -22.03 -9.12
CA ALA A 213 2.84 -22.14 -10.30
C ALA A 213 2.08 -22.91 -11.40
N VAL A 214 1.94 -22.32 -12.59
CA VAL A 214 1.26 -22.93 -13.75
C VAL A 214 2.26 -23.06 -14.90
N GLN A 215 2.23 -24.16 -15.65
CA GLN A 215 2.99 -24.27 -16.89
C GLN A 215 2.17 -23.75 -18.06
N GLY A 216 2.70 -22.75 -18.77
CA GLY A 216 2.15 -22.30 -20.05
C GLY A 216 2.45 -23.29 -21.18
N VAL A 217 1.71 -23.15 -22.29
CA VAL A 217 1.80 -24.02 -23.49
C VAL A 217 3.23 -24.10 -24.06
N ASN A 218 4.06 -23.09 -23.81
CA ASN A 218 5.46 -23.00 -24.21
C ASN A 218 6.45 -23.65 -23.21
N GLY A 219 5.96 -24.43 -22.24
CA GLY A 219 6.77 -25.10 -21.22
C GLY A 219 7.37 -24.17 -20.16
N ARG A 220 7.06 -22.87 -20.17
CA ARG A 220 7.50 -21.93 -19.13
C ARG A 220 6.54 -21.98 -17.95
N THR A 221 7.09 -22.17 -16.76
CA THR A 221 6.35 -21.93 -15.52
C THR A 221 6.15 -20.43 -15.33
N TYR A 222 4.89 -20.01 -15.20
CA TYR A 222 4.49 -18.67 -14.76
C TYR A 222 3.68 -18.78 -13.45
N VAL A 223 3.22 -17.66 -12.90
CA VAL A 223 2.43 -17.62 -11.67
C VAL A 223 1.02 -17.16 -12.01
N ASP A 224 0.02 -17.85 -11.49
CA ASP A 224 -1.41 -17.60 -11.72
C ASP A 224 -2.20 -17.87 -10.43
N TYR A 225 -3.51 -17.75 -10.48
CA TYR A 225 -4.44 -18.36 -9.53
C TYR A 225 -4.76 -19.80 -9.99
N PRO A 226 -5.15 -20.71 -9.08
CA PRO A 226 -5.60 -22.03 -9.50
C PRO A 226 -6.87 -21.91 -10.35
N PRO A 227 -7.12 -22.80 -11.34
CA PRO A 227 -8.30 -22.71 -12.22
C PRO A 227 -9.67 -22.72 -11.50
N THR A 228 -9.72 -23.16 -10.24
CA THR A 228 -10.90 -23.12 -9.37
C THR A 228 -11.19 -21.74 -8.76
N ALA A 229 -10.23 -20.80 -8.79
CA ALA A 229 -10.37 -19.48 -8.22
C ALA A 229 -11.17 -18.55 -9.17
N LYS A 230 -12.50 -18.56 -9.02
CA LYS A 230 -13.36 -17.50 -9.60
C LYS A 230 -12.92 -16.13 -9.07
N ARG A 231 -12.09 -15.42 -9.84
CA ARG A 231 -11.54 -14.11 -9.47
C ARG A 231 -12.67 -13.07 -9.47
N ARG A 232 -12.43 -11.95 -8.77
CA ARG A 232 -13.28 -10.77 -8.92
C ARG A 232 -12.93 -10.11 -10.27
N ASP A 233 -13.79 -10.25 -11.26
CA ASP A 233 -13.80 -9.37 -12.43
C ASP A 233 -14.32 -8.00 -11.99
N GLN A 234 -13.48 -7.29 -11.23
CA GLN A 234 -13.89 -6.12 -10.45
C GLN A 234 -13.75 -4.86 -11.30
N VAL A 235 -14.89 -4.26 -11.67
CA VAL A 235 -14.94 -2.91 -12.23
C VAL A 235 -14.47 -1.92 -11.15
N VAL A 236 -13.32 -1.26 -11.36
CA VAL A 236 -12.74 -0.30 -10.39
C VAL A 236 -12.40 1.03 -11.05
N THR A 237 -12.97 2.11 -10.51
CA THR A 237 -12.66 3.49 -10.92
C THR A 237 -11.33 3.96 -10.35
N LEU A 238 -10.39 4.35 -11.22
CA LEU A 238 -9.19 5.10 -10.85
C LEU A 238 -9.36 6.58 -11.20
N GLN A 239 -8.88 7.46 -10.33
CA GLN A 239 -8.83 8.90 -10.59
C GLN A 239 -7.67 9.22 -11.54
N GLU A 240 -7.85 10.21 -12.41
CA GLU A 240 -6.80 10.69 -13.32
C GLU A 240 -5.52 11.08 -12.55
N SER A 241 -5.68 11.77 -11.41
CA SER A 241 -4.61 12.15 -10.46
C SER A 241 -4.00 11.01 -9.65
N VAL A 242 -4.44 9.76 -9.87
CA VAL A 242 -3.74 8.55 -9.42
C VAL A 242 -3.04 7.88 -10.60
N THR A 243 -3.68 7.87 -11.78
CA THR A 243 -3.09 7.32 -13.01
C THR A 243 -1.92 8.14 -13.57
N SER A 244 -1.83 9.43 -13.24
CA SER A 244 -0.70 10.30 -13.62
C SER A 244 0.58 10.09 -12.79
N LEU A 245 0.45 9.41 -11.64
CA LEU A 245 1.56 9.03 -10.77
C LEU A 245 2.27 7.75 -11.22
N LEU A 246 1.72 7.06 -12.23
CA LEU A 246 2.25 5.84 -12.81
C LEU A 246 3.21 6.19 -13.96
N SER A 247 4.24 5.37 -14.17
CA SER A 247 5.05 5.46 -15.40
C SER A 247 4.20 5.14 -16.62
N ASP A 248 4.62 5.60 -17.81
CA ASP A 248 3.95 5.22 -19.06
C ASP A 248 3.87 3.71 -19.26
N ALA A 249 4.94 2.99 -18.91
CA ALA A 249 5.00 1.53 -19.02
C ALA A 249 4.07 0.82 -18.01
N THR A 250 3.98 1.33 -16.78
CA THR A 250 3.03 0.83 -15.76
C THR A 250 1.58 1.20 -16.09
N ARG A 251 1.36 2.28 -16.85
CA ARG A 251 0.03 2.69 -17.35
C ARG A 251 -0.40 1.90 -18.59
N GLU A 252 0.49 1.71 -19.56
CA GLU A 252 0.29 0.83 -20.72
C GLU A 252 -0.01 -0.59 -20.26
N ALA A 253 0.73 -1.07 -19.26
CA ALA A 253 0.42 -2.27 -18.49
C ALA A 253 -1.01 -2.24 -17.93
N LEU A 254 -1.27 -1.45 -16.88
CA LEU A 254 -2.50 -1.56 -16.08
C LEU A 254 -3.82 -1.31 -16.84
N PHE A 255 -3.77 -0.80 -18.07
CA PHE A 255 -4.94 -0.53 -18.91
C PHE A 255 -4.93 -1.20 -20.29
N GLU A 256 -3.86 -1.90 -20.70
CA GLU A 256 -3.69 -2.50 -22.05
C GLU A 256 -3.99 -1.51 -23.21
N GLY A 257 -3.72 -0.21 -23.00
CA GLY A 257 -4.10 0.85 -23.95
C GLY A 257 -5.61 1.16 -24.06
N ARG A 258 -6.46 0.55 -23.23
CA ARG A 258 -7.94 0.65 -23.24
C ARG A 258 -8.57 1.32 -21.99
N PRO A 259 -8.03 2.42 -21.40
CA PRO A 259 -8.63 3.04 -20.23
C PRO A 259 -9.97 3.73 -20.55
N GLU A 260 -11.08 3.25 -19.98
CA GLU A 260 -12.40 3.90 -20.11
C GLU A 260 -12.44 5.22 -19.30
N ARG A 261 -12.37 6.37 -19.98
CA ARG A 261 -12.52 7.70 -19.35
C ARG A 261 -13.99 7.98 -19.03
N VAL A 262 -14.46 7.51 -17.86
CA VAL A 262 -15.90 7.57 -17.55
C VAL A 262 -16.39 8.96 -17.14
N TRP A 263 -15.65 9.66 -16.26
CA TRP A 263 -15.92 11.08 -15.97
C TRP A 263 -14.62 11.80 -15.54
N PRO A 264 -14.01 12.63 -16.42
CA PRO A 264 -12.84 13.45 -16.09
C PRO A 264 -13.08 14.37 -14.88
N GLY A 265 -12.08 14.58 -14.03
CA GLY A 265 -12.23 15.38 -12.79
C GLY A 265 -13.13 14.77 -11.70
N SER A 266 -13.77 13.62 -11.94
CA SER A 266 -14.76 13.03 -11.03
C SER A 266 -14.16 12.36 -9.79
N ALA A 267 -14.99 12.35 -8.75
CA ALA A 267 -14.79 11.52 -7.57
C ALA A 267 -15.64 10.23 -7.69
N ASN A 268 -15.18 9.30 -8.54
CA ASN A 268 -15.45 7.84 -8.46
C ASN A 268 -16.94 7.44 -8.46
N LEU A 269 -17.57 7.53 -9.63
CA LEU A 269 -18.79 6.82 -10.01
C LEU A 269 -18.67 6.35 -11.46
N GLN A 270 -18.76 5.04 -11.72
CA GLN A 270 -18.68 4.50 -13.10
C GLN A 270 -20.08 4.35 -13.71
N ILE A 271 -20.60 5.43 -14.29
CA ILE A 271 -22.02 5.55 -14.65
C ILE A 271 -22.22 6.53 -15.83
N ARG A 272 -22.38 6.06 -17.09
CA ARG A 272 -22.53 7.00 -18.25
C ARG A 272 -23.85 7.77 -18.28
N LYS A 273 -24.97 7.15 -17.88
CA LYS A 273 -26.28 7.82 -17.94
C LYS A 273 -26.33 8.90 -16.85
N PRO A 274 -26.51 10.20 -17.18
CA PRO A 274 -26.68 11.28 -16.20
C PRO A 274 -27.72 10.93 -15.13
N LEU A 275 -28.86 10.38 -15.58
CA LEU A 275 -29.95 9.93 -14.72
C LEU A 275 -29.46 8.95 -13.64
N ASN A 276 -28.66 7.94 -14.00
CA ASN A 276 -28.14 6.95 -13.05
C ASN A 276 -27.15 7.58 -12.03
N VAL A 277 -26.42 8.64 -12.40
CA VAL A 277 -25.59 9.42 -11.44
C VAL A 277 -26.49 10.13 -10.42
N PHE A 278 -27.62 10.70 -10.87
CA PHE A 278 -28.56 11.40 -9.99
C PHE A 278 -29.32 10.43 -9.09
N LEU A 279 -29.80 9.31 -9.64
CA LEU A 279 -30.41 8.20 -8.89
C LEU A 279 -29.45 7.66 -7.81
N THR A 280 -28.18 7.47 -8.16
CA THR A 280 -27.14 7.00 -7.22
C THR A 280 -26.86 8.01 -6.11
N LEU A 281 -26.74 9.30 -6.42
CA LEU A 281 -26.39 10.32 -5.43
C LEU A 281 -27.58 10.85 -4.61
N GLY A 282 -28.81 10.62 -5.05
CA GLY A 282 -30.04 11.08 -4.40
C GLY A 282 -30.50 10.27 -3.18
N GLN A 283 -29.89 9.11 -2.92
CA GLN A 283 -30.23 8.18 -1.83
C GLN A 283 -29.00 7.30 -1.48
N THR A 284 -28.94 6.69 -0.30
CA THR A 284 -27.84 5.79 0.12
C THR A 284 -28.27 4.33 0.27
N ARG A 285 -29.45 3.92 -0.22
CA ARG A 285 -29.85 2.50 -0.27
C ARG A 285 -29.14 1.73 -1.38
N TYR A 286 -28.83 2.37 -2.51
CA TYR A 286 -28.23 1.74 -3.71
C TYR A 286 -27.09 2.55 -4.34
N LEU A 287 -26.04 1.85 -4.81
CA LEU A 287 -24.91 2.40 -5.56
C LEU A 287 -24.61 1.54 -6.80
N LEU A 288 -24.74 2.12 -8.00
CA LEU A 288 -24.31 1.49 -9.25
C LEU A 288 -22.85 1.85 -9.60
N ASN A 289 -22.06 0.86 -10.02
CA ASN A 289 -20.84 1.06 -10.80
C ASN A 289 -20.82 0.05 -11.95
N ALA A 290 -20.69 0.48 -13.20
CA ALA A 290 -20.68 -0.38 -14.38
C ALA A 290 -19.59 0.04 -15.38
N SER A 291 -19.24 -0.85 -16.31
CA SER A 291 -18.18 -0.77 -17.33
C SER A 291 -18.81 -0.92 -18.72
N ASP A 292 -18.35 -0.17 -19.72
CA ASP A 292 -18.89 -0.25 -21.10
C ASP A 292 -18.07 -1.19 -22.00
N CYS A 293 -16.77 -1.34 -21.71
CA CYS A 293 -15.87 -2.16 -22.52
C CYS A 293 -16.20 -3.67 -22.45
N ASP A 294 -16.83 -4.11 -21.36
CA ASP A 294 -17.26 -5.49 -21.13
C ASP A 294 -18.75 -5.63 -20.74
N GLY A 295 -19.46 -4.51 -20.54
CA GLY A 295 -20.87 -4.48 -20.13
C GLY A 295 -21.17 -4.90 -18.68
N ARG A 296 -20.15 -5.00 -17.82
CA ARG A 296 -20.28 -5.58 -16.46
C ARG A 296 -20.34 -4.52 -15.36
N GLY A 297 -20.64 -4.92 -14.13
CA GLY A 297 -20.68 -4.00 -13.00
C GLY A 297 -21.17 -4.60 -11.69
N TYR A 298 -21.36 -3.72 -10.71
CA TYR A 298 -22.01 -4.00 -9.44
C TYR A 298 -23.12 -2.99 -9.19
N LEU A 299 -24.36 -3.48 -9.11
CA LEU A 299 -25.37 -2.86 -8.27
C LEU A 299 -25.06 -3.27 -6.82
N ASN A 300 -24.83 -2.29 -5.95
CA ASN A 300 -24.60 -2.49 -4.54
C ASN A 300 -25.84 -2.01 -3.78
N MET A 301 -26.25 -2.73 -2.74
CA MET A 301 -27.32 -2.35 -1.82
C MET A 301 -26.74 -2.21 -0.41
N GLN A 302 -27.02 -1.12 0.29
CA GLN A 302 -26.69 -0.99 1.71
C GLN A 302 -27.72 -1.77 2.53
N LEU A 303 -27.24 -2.61 3.45
CA LEU A 303 -28.06 -3.54 4.22
C LEU A 303 -28.09 -3.14 5.70
N THR A 304 -29.22 -3.39 6.35
CA THR A 304 -29.35 -3.44 7.80
C THR A 304 -28.76 -4.74 8.37
N GLU A 305 -28.56 -4.80 9.69
CA GLU A 305 -28.08 -6.03 10.36
C GLU A 305 -29.03 -7.22 10.13
N GLU A 306 -30.35 -7.00 10.21
CA GLU A 306 -31.35 -8.04 9.93
C GLU A 306 -31.27 -8.58 8.49
N GLU A 307 -31.03 -7.70 7.51
CA GLU A 307 -30.92 -8.09 6.10
C GLU A 307 -29.60 -8.80 5.84
N TRP A 308 -28.50 -8.34 6.44
CA TRP A 308 -27.19 -8.96 6.38
C TRP A 308 -27.22 -10.44 6.78
N HIS A 309 -27.95 -10.77 7.85
CA HIS A 309 -28.14 -12.16 8.29
C HIS A 309 -29.00 -13.00 7.34
N LYS A 310 -29.82 -12.38 6.49
CA LYS A 310 -30.64 -13.04 5.45
C LYS A 310 -29.86 -13.24 4.13
N ILE A 311 -28.66 -12.66 3.95
CA ILE A 311 -27.81 -12.88 2.76
C ILE A 311 -27.04 -14.21 2.87
N VAL A 312 -27.78 -15.30 2.67
CA VAL A 312 -27.31 -16.70 2.66
C VAL A 312 -27.75 -17.40 1.37
N ALA A 313 -27.09 -18.52 1.05
CA ALA A 313 -27.57 -19.45 0.03
C ALA A 313 -28.58 -20.45 0.63
N VAL A 314 -29.23 -21.27 -0.20
CA VAL A 314 -30.28 -22.22 0.24
C VAL A 314 -29.78 -23.32 1.18
N ASP A 315 -28.47 -23.59 1.21
CA ASP A 315 -27.82 -24.45 2.20
C ASP A 315 -27.59 -23.77 3.57
N GLY A 316 -28.02 -22.51 3.72
CA GLY A 316 -27.84 -21.68 4.91
C GLY A 316 -26.44 -21.07 5.05
N GLN A 317 -25.50 -21.35 4.13
CA GLN A 317 -24.16 -20.77 4.19
C GLN A 317 -24.18 -19.28 3.81
N PRO A 318 -23.42 -18.44 4.52
CA PRO A 318 -23.32 -17.03 4.20
C PRO A 318 -22.60 -16.82 2.86
N ILE A 319 -23.28 -16.13 1.95
CA ILE A 319 -22.75 -15.81 0.61
C ILE A 319 -21.55 -14.86 0.74
N THR A 320 -20.44 -15.17 0.07
CA THR A 320 -19.20 -14.38 0.11
C THR A 320 -18.49 -14.37 -1.25
N PHE A 321 -17.36 -13.67 -1.38
CA PHE A 321 -16.52 -13.79 -2.58
C PHE A 321 -15.94 -15.20 -2.81
N GLY A 322 -15.75 -16.00 -1.75
CA GLY A 322 -15.28 -17.39 -1.87
C GLY A 322 -16.42 -18.39 -2.09
N TYR A 323 -17.64 -18.02 -1.69
CA TYR A 323 -18.87 -18.80 -1.89
C TYR A 323 -19.98 -17.88 -2.42
N PRO A 324 -19.90 -17.45 -3.70
CA PRO A 324 -20.87 -16.54 -4.28
C PRO A 324 -22.22 -17.26 -4.48
N GLY A 325 -23.31 -16.51 -4.34
CA GLY A 325 -24.65 -16.98 -4.67
C GLY A 325 -25.00 -16.72 -6.13
N CYS A 326 -26.02 -17.41 -6.63
CA CYS A 326 -26.60 -17.22 -7.96
C CYS A 326 -28.11 -17.07 -7.90
N LEU A 327 -28.71 -16.48 -8.93
CA LEU A 327 -30.15 -16.55 -9.17
C LEU A 327 -30.43 -17.76 -10.08
N ARG A 328 -31.61 -18.39 -9.95
CA ARG A 328 -32.08 -19.33 -10.97
C ARG A 328 -32.34 -18.61 -12.30
N ARG A 329 -32.14 -19.34 -13.39
CA ARG A 329 -32.60 -18.93 -14.73
C ARG A 329 -34.14 -18.97 -14.81
N PRO A 330 -34.77 -18.29 -15.79
CA PRO A 330 -36.23 -18.31 -15.95
C PRO A 330 -36.86 -19.70 -16.23
N ASP A 331 -36.04 -20.70 -16.58
CA ASP A 331 -36.41 -22.11 -16.73
C ASP A 331 -36.26 -22.94 -15.43
N GLY A 332 -35.88 -22.29 -14.32
CA GLY A 332 -35.62 -22.90 -13.01
C GLY A 332 -34.20 -23.46 -12.84
N THR A 333 -33.37 -23.48 -13.89
CA THR A 333 -32.04 -24.09 -13.84
C THR A 333 -31.00 -23.21 -13.13
N VAL A 334 -29.99 -23.84 -12.55
CA VAL A 334 -28.84 -23.16 -11.93
C VAL A 334 -27.86 -22.70 -13.02
N PRO A 335 -27.29 -21.47 -12.96
CA PRO A 335 -26.28 -21.01 -13.90
C PRO A 335 -24.99 -21.84 -13.89
N ASP A 336 -24.31 -21.90 -15.03
CA ASP A 336 -23.15 -22.78 -15.23
C ASP A 336 -22.01 -22.51 -14.23
N GLY A 337 -21.48 -23.59 -13.67
CA GLY A 337 -20.43 -23.54 -12.65
C GLY A 337 -20.91 -23.11 -11.25
N PHE A 338 -22.20 -22.96 -11.01
CA PHE A 338 -22.79 -22.94 -9.67
C PHE A 338 -23.41 -24.30 -9.33
N THR A 339 -23.87 -24.45 -8.09
CA THR A 339 -24.57 -25.65 -7.61
C THR A 339 -25.90 -25.25 -6.96
N GLU A 340 -26.84 -26.20 -6.83
CA GLU A 340 -28.15 -25.98 -6.20
C GLU A 340 -28.01 -25.33 -4.81
N ASN A 341 -27.03 -25.78 -4.01
CA ASN A 341 -26.70 -25.23 -2.69
C ASN A 341 -26.35 -23.73 -2.71
N GLN A 342 -25.88 -23.20 -3.86
CA GLN A 342 -25.48 -21.81 -4.05
C GLN A 342 -26.59 -20.92 -4.62
N VAL A 343 -27.82 -21.42 -4.78
CA VAL A 343 -28.97 -20.55 -5.08
C VAL A 343 -29.17 -19.56 -3.93
N PHE A 344 -29.38 -18.29 -4.25
CA PHE A 344 -29.55 -17.22 -3.28
C PHE A 344 -30.90 -17.33 -2.58
N ALA A 345 -30.94 -17.66 -1.28
CA ALA A 345 -32.18 -18.04 -0.60
C ALA A 345 -33.28 -16.95 -0.60
N PRO A 346 -32.97 -15.64 -0.41
CA PRO A 346 -33.93 -14.56 -0.64
C PRO A 346 -34.55 -14.50 -2.04
N SER A 347 -33.95 -15.10 -3.08
CA SER A 347 -34.56 -15.17 -4.42
C SER A 347 -35.60 -16.26 -4.59
N GLU A 348 -35.74 -17.16 -3.62
CA GLU A 348 -36.79 -18.19 -3.60
C GLU A 348 -38.06 -17.66 -2.90
N ASP A 349 -37.93 -16.79 -1.89
CA ASP A 349 -39.05 -16.03 -1.31
C ASP A 349 -39.27 -14.71 -2.05
N ARG A 350 -39.95 -14.83 -3.20
CA ARG A 350 -40.33 -13.73 -4.09
C ARG A 350 -41.26 -12.69 -3.47
N ASP A 351 -41.97 -13.03 -2.39
CA ASP A 351 -42.88 -12.12 -1.71
C ASP A 351 -42.21 -11.32 -0.58
N SER A 352 -41.01 -11.74 -0.13
CA SER A 352 -40.25 -11.06 0.91
C SER A 352 -39.95 -9.59 0.59
N ALA A 353 -39.95 -8.75 1.64
CA ALA A 353 -39.59 -7.34 1.52
C ALA A 353 -38.13 -7.14 1.05
N LEU A 354 -37.22 -8.04 1.45
CA LEU A 354 -35.82 -8.03 1.02
C LEU A 354 -35.70 -8.36 -0.48
N TRP A 355 -36.42 -9.35 -1.00
CA TRP A 355 -36.40 -9.63 -2.43
C TRP A 355 -36.96 -8.46 -3.24
N LYS A 356 -38.11 -7.91 -2.84
CA LYS A 356 -38.73 -6.77 -3.52
C LYS A 356 -37.83 -5.54 -3.54
N ALA A 357 -37.08 -5.27 -2.47
CA ALA A 357 -36.06 -4.22 -2.47
C ALA A 357 -34.88 -4.52 -3.42
N ILE A 358 -34.40 -5.76 -3.49
CA ILE A 358 -33.34 -6.15 -4.44
C ILE A 358 -33.83 -6.04 -5.90
N GLU A 359 -35.03 -6.53 -6.19
CA GLU A 359 -35.68 -6.46 -7.51
C GLU A 359 -35.91 -4.99 -7.93
N ASP A 360 -36.39 -4.14 -7.03
CA ASP A 360 -36.55 -2.71 -7.27
C ASP A 360 -35.22 -1.98 -7.47
N GLY A 361 -34.14 -2.43 -6.80
CA GLY A 361 -32.79 -1.95 -7.08
C GLY A 361 -32.35 -2.23 -8.52
N LEU A 362 -32.73 -3.38 -9.10
CA LEU A 362 -32.49 -3.69 -10.51
C LEU A 362 -33.34 -2.79 -11.43
N LYS A 363 -34.66 -2.69 -11.16
CA LYS A 363 -35.59 -1.82 -11.92
C LYS A 363 -35.14 -0.36 -11.94
N LEU A 364 -34.70 0.17 -10.78
CA LEU A 364 -34.23 1.54 -10.58
C LEU A 364 -33.16 1.96 -11.61
N PHE A 365 -32.28 1.03 -12.00
CA PHE A 365 -31.22 1.28 -12.98
C PHE A 365 -31.47 0.65 -14.36
N GLY A 366 -32.58 -0.07 -14.53
CA GLY A 366 -33.03 -0.67 -15.80
C GLY A 366 -32.49 -2.06 -16.09
N PHE A 367 -32.07 -2.83 -15.08
CA PHE A 367 -31.56 -4.19 -15.21
C PHE A 367 -32.65 -5.26 -15.00
N LYS A 368 -32.41 -6.46 -15.54
CA LYS A 368 -33.24 -7.67 -15.35
C LYS A 368 -32.56 -8.65 -14.39
N GLU A 369 -33.33 -9.51 -13.74
CA GLU A 369 -32.78 -10.62 -12.95
C GLU A 369 -31.83 -11.52 -13.76
N SER A 370 -32.15 -11.76 -15.04
CA SER A 370 -31.33 -12.56 -15.96
C SER A 370 -29.97 -11.95 -16.30
N GLU A 371 -29.72 -10.70 -15.90
CA GLU A 371 -28.45 -9.99 -16.10
C GLU A 371 -27.57 -10.03 -14.82
N VAL A 372 -28.09 -10.59 -13.72
CA VAL A 372 -27.35 -10.80 -12.45
C VAL A 372 -26.47 -12.05 -12.55
N ILE A 373 -25.16 -11.84 -12.76
CA ILE A 373 -24.19 -12.93 -12.89
C ILE A 373 -23.99 -13.68 -11.56
N ASN A 374 -23.92 -12.95 -10.44
CA ASN A 374 -23.77 -13.51 -9.09
C ASN A 374 -24.15 -12.51 -8.00
N VAL A 375 -24.38 -13.02 -6.79
CA VAL A 375 -24.61 -12.25 -5.57
C VAL A 375 -23.45 -12.46 -4.59
N VAL A 376 -22.97 -11.39 -3.96
CA VAL A 376 -21.94 -11.42 -2.91
C VAL A 376 -22.28 -10.43 -1.80
N ARG A 377 -21.98 -10.77 -0.54
CA ARG A 377 -22.09 -9.85 0.60
C ARG A 377 -20.71 -9.36 1.04
N ILE A 378 -20.62 -8.09 1.42
CA ILE A 378 -19.34 -7.42 1.75
C ILE A 378 -19.50 -6.72 3.11
N PRO A 379 -18.70 -7.08 4.14
CA PRO A 379 -18.75 -6.37 5.41
C PRO A 379 -18.07 -5.00 5.25
N ILE A 380 -18.79 -3.92 5.57
CA ILE A 380 -18.23 -2.58 5.60
C ILE A 380 -17.60 -2.36 6.98
N VAL A 381 -16.30 -2.63 7.08
CA VAL A 381 -15.48 -2.30 8.25
C VAL A 381 -14.73 -1.01 7.94
N VAL A 382 -14.81 -0.03 8.83
CA VAL A 382 -14.08 1.25 8.73
C VAL A 382 -13.17 1.34 9.95
N GLN A 383 -11.88 1.14 9.70
CA GLN A 383 -10.80 1.07 10.69
C GLN A 383 -9.52 1.62 10.07
N ALA A 384 -8.63 2.18 10.89
CA ALA A 384 -7.29 2.55 10.45
C ALA A 384 -6.27 2.40 11.60
N VAL A 385 -5.00 2.30 11.22
CA VAL A 385 -3.88 2.16 12.17
C VAL A 385 -3.60 3.48 12.91
N GLN A 386 -2.85 3.38 14.01
CA GLN A 386 -2.30 4.55 14.72
C GLN A 386 -0.95 4.99 14.14
N GLU A 387 -0.21 4.07 13.54
CA GLU A 387 1.11 4.28 12.94
C GLU A 387 1.20 3.41 11.67
N GLY A 388 1.67 3.97 10.56
CA GLY A 388 1.82 3.27 9.28
C GLY A 388 3.11 2.45 9.17
N VAL A 389 4.07 2.63 10.10
CA VAL A 389 5.37 1.95 10.14
C VAL A 389 5.78 1.67 11.58
N GLN A 390 6.22 0.45 11.87
CA GLN A 390 6.75 0.03 13.17
C GLN A 390 7.97 -0.89 12.99
N TYR A 391 8.69 -1.19 14.08
CA TYR A 391 9.66 -2.29 14.08
C TYR A 391 8.95 -3.65 14.10
N LEU A 392 9.52 -4.65 13.42
CA LEU A 392 9.11 -6.04 13.63
C LEU A 392 9.38 -6.44 15.10
N PRO A 393 8.45 -7.13 15.80
CA PRO A 393 8.67 -7.56 17.18
C PRO A 393 9.89 -8.46 17.34
N GLN A 394 10.64 -8.27 18.42
CA GLN A 394 11.87 -9.03 18.71
C GLN A 394 11.72 -10.56 18.69
N PRO A 395 10.60 -11.17 19.14
CA PRO A 395 10.38 -12.62 19.01
C PRO A 395 10.36 -13.12 17.55
N ASP A 396 9.91 -12.28 16.61
CA ASP A 396 9.76 -12.61 15.19
C ASP A 396 11.06 -12.34 14.41
N CYS A 397 11.88 -11.39 14.89
CA CYS A 397 13.20 -11.08 14.36
C CYS A 397 14.19 -12.27 14.38
N LYS A 398 13.88 -13.37 15.10
CA LYS A 398 14.74 -14.55 15.26
C LYS A 398 15.27 -15.17 13.95
N HIS A 399 14.53 -15.02 12.85
CA HIS A 399 14.90 -15.56 11.52
C HIS A 399 15.58 -14.55 10.57
N LEU A 400 15.84 -13.31 11.00
CA LEU A 400 16.46 -12.27 10.16
C LEU A 400 17.99 -12.28 10.28
N ASN A 401 18.72 -12.14 9.18
CA ASN A 401 20.21 -12.04 9.21
C ASN A 401 20.76 -10.75 9.86
N ARG A 402 19.90 -9.94 10.49
CA ARG A 402 20.19 -8.63 11.09
C ARG A 402 19.37 -8.44 12.40
N PRO A 403 19.62 -7.38 13.19
CA PRO A 403 18.98 -7.21 14.51
C PRO A 403 17.46 -7.02 14.47
N GLY A 404 16.91 -6.52 13.35
CA GLY A 404 15.47 -6.33 13.18
C GLY A 404 15.07 -5.95 11.75
N ALA A 405 13.79 -5.59 11.60
CA ALA A 405 13.23 -5.06 10.36
C ALA A 405 12.22 -3.95 10.68
N LEU A 406 11.90 -3.14 9.67
CA LEU A 406 10.69 -2.31 9.67
C LEU A 406 9.55 -3.08 9.01
N VAL A 407 8.35 -2.90 9.54
CA VAL A 407 7.07 -3.34 8.97
C VAL A 407 6.31 -2.08 8.60
N ALA A 408 5.79 -2.03 7.37
CA ALA A 408 4.96 -0.93 6.88
C ALA A 408 3.65 -1.50 6.33
N VAL A 409 2.54 -0.83 6.60
CA VAL A 409 1.20 -1.18 6.11
C VAL A 409 0.76 -0.25 4.98
N ALA A 410 -0.06 -0.75 4.05
CA ALA A 410 -0.53 -0.02 2.87
C ALA A 410 -1.97 -0.43 2.48
N GLY A 411 -2.72 0.47 1.83
CA GLY A 411 -4.12 0.26 1.46
C GLY A 411 -4.99 -0.21 2.63
N ASP A 412 -5.86 -1.19 2.37
CA ASP A 412 -6.79 -1.78 3.37
C ASP A 412 -6.10 -2.27 4.66
N ALA A 413 -4.82 -2.63 4.62
CA ALA A 413 -4.05 -3.02 5.81
C ALA A 413 -3.60 -1.84 6.69
N ALA A 414 -3.62 -0.62 6.14
CA ALA A 414 -3.38 0.62 6.88
C ALA A 414 -4.69 1.35 7.21
N MET A 415 -5.65 1.37 6.28
CA MET A 415 -6.97 1.95 6.45
C MET A 415 -8.01 1.20 5.60
N THR A 416 -8.98 0.58 6.25
CA THR A 416 -10.20 0.13 5.59
C THR A 416 -11.15 1.33 5.48
N VAL A 417 -11.44 1.73 4.25
CA VAL A 417 -12.33 2.87 3.96
C VAL A 417 -13.75 2.37 3.71
N HIS A 418 -14.72 3.25 3.87
CA HIS A 418 -16.08 2.98 3.39
C HIS A 418 -15.99 2.67 1.89
N PHE A 419 -16.37 1.45 1.47
CA PHE A 419 -16.25 0.97 0.08
C PHE A 419 -17.04 1.83 -0.94
N TRP A 420 -17.88 2.70 -0.41
CA TRP A 420 -18.88 3.51 -1.06
C TRP A 420 -18.45 4.99 -0.96
N PRO A 421 -18.11 5.69 -2.06
CA PRO A 421 -18.13 5.25 -3.46
C PRO A 421 -16.73 4.95 -4.01
N GLY A 422 -16.35 3.67 -4.15
CA GLY A 422 -15.33 3.20 -5.10
C GLY A 422 -13.85 3.56 -4.83
N ARG A 423 -13.47 3.98 -3.61
CA ARG A 423 -12.14 4.59 -3.38
C ARG A 423 -10.97 3.69 -2.98
N GLY A 424 -11.21 2.49 -2.42
CA GLY A 424 -10.15 1.68 -1.80
C GLY A 424 -8.88 1.52 -2.65
N LEU A 425 -9.01 1.23 -3.95
CA LEU A 425 -7.85 1.08 -4.84
C LEU A 425 -7.08 2.39 -5.08
N ASN A 426 -7.73 3.55 -5.10
CA ASN A 426 -7.05 4.84 -5.26
C ASN A 426 -6.13 5.10 -4.06
N SER A 427 -6.63 4.89 -2.84
CA SER A 427 -5.85 4.97 -1.61
C SER A 427 -4.74 3.90 -1.58
N GLY A 428 -5.04 2.68 -2.04
CA GLY A 428 -4.09 1.59 -2.22
C GLY A 428 -2.90 1.99 -3.10
N ILE A 429 -3.13 2.33 -4.36
CA ILE A 429 -2.09 2.73 -5.32
C ILE A 429 -1.30 3.94 -4.79
N LYS A 430 -1.97 4.98 -4.29
CA LYS A 430 -1.32 6.14 -3.66
C LYS A 430 -0.34 5.74 -2.55
N SER A 431 -0.74 4.82 -1.67
CA SER A 431 0.13 4.31 -0.60
C SER A 431 1.29 3.47 -1.13
N GLY A 432 1.09 2.58 -2.11
CA GLY A 432 2.18 1.81 -2.70
C GLY A 432 3.21 2.67 -3.45
N ILE A 433 2.74 3.74 -4.11
CA ILE A 433 3.60 4.75 -4.74
C ILE A 433 4.42 5.51 -3.69
N ALA A 434 3.77 6.00 -2.62
CA ALA A 434 4.42 6.69 -1.50
C ALA A 434 5.44 5.80 -0.75
N LEU A 435 5.14 4.51 -0.60
CA LEU A 435 6.02 3.52 0.04
C LEU A 435 7.29 3.33 -0.78
N GLY A 436 7.17 3.19 -2.11
CA GLY A 436 8.32 3.14 -3.02
C GLY A 436 9.15 4.43 -2.98
N ASP A 437 8.49 5.60 -2.97
CA ASP A 437 9.16 6.90 -2.88
C ASP A 437 10.02 7.05 -1.61
N GLU A 438 9.46 6.75 -0.43
CA GLU A 438 10.20 6.92 0.83
C GLU A 438 11.30 5.87 1.00
N ILE A 439 11.07 4.63 0.58
CA ILE A 439 12.10 3.57 0.62
C ILE A 439 13.29 3.94 -0.28
N VAL A 440 13.06 4.32 -1.54
CA VAL A 440 14.18 4.67 -2.44
C VAL A 440 14.89 5.94 -1.98
N HIS A 441 14.15 6.96 -1.51
CA HIS A 441 14.73 8.17 -0.92
C HIS A 441 15.52 7.91 0.38
N ALA A 442 15.08 6.95 1.21
CA ALA A 442 15.81 6.52 2.41
C ALA A 442 17.07 5.72 2.08
N LEU A 443 17.02 4.89 1.04
CA LEU A 443 18.16 4.10 0.57
C LEU A 443 19.23 5.00 -0.05
N ASP A 444 18.84 5.90 -0.96
CA ASP A 444 19.76 6.81 -1.66
C ASP A 444 20.33 7.91 -0.75
N GLY A 445 19.61 8.27 0.31
CA GLY A 445 20.08 9.16 1.38
C GLY A 445 20.76 8.45 2.56
N GLY A 446 20.99 7.12 2.50
CA GLY A 446 21.71 6.35 3.53
C GLY A 446 20.97 6.19 4.87
N ARG A 447 19.72 6.67 4.97
CA ARG A 447 18.92 6.70 6.20
C ARG A 447 18.54 5.31 6.72
N PHE A 448 18.64 4.26 5.88
CA PHE A 448 18.34 2.89 6.30
C PHE A 448 19.41 2.22 7.18
N VAL A 449 20.58 2.83 7.39
CA VAL A 449 21.52 2.35 8.40
C VAL A 449 20.83 2.35 9.78
N GLY A 450 20.78 1.18 10.42
CA GLY A 450 20.05 0.97 11.67
C GLY A 450 18.55 0.73 11.53
N LEU A 451 17.99 0.77 10.31
CA LEU A 451 16.56 0.63 9.99
C LEU A 451 15.65 1.49 10.87
N ARG A 452 16.07 2.72 11.13
CA ARG A 452 15.39 3.66 12.04
C ARG A 452 14.01 4.06 11.51
N LEU A 453 13.04 4.25 12.40
CA LEU A 453 11.69 4.72 12.03
C LEU A 453 11.68 6.08 11.33
N ASP A 454 12.61 6.99 11.65
CA ASP A 454 12.71 8.31 11.01
C ASP A 454 13.18 8.26 9.54
N ALA A 455 13.79 7.15 9.11
CA ALA A 455 14.03 6.86 7.70
C ALA A 455 12.74 6.71 6.90
N MET A 456 11.61 6.39 7.55
CA MET A 456 10.29 6.17 6.95
C MET A 456 9.25 7.22 7.36
N LYS A 457 9.65 8.29 8.06
CA LYS A 457 8.74 9.29 8.64
C LYS A 457 7.73 9.85 7.63
N GLU A 458 8.18 10.27 6.45
CA GLU A 458 7.27 10.90 5.48
C GLU A 458 6.24 9.92 4.90
N TYR A 459 6.52 8.62 4.90
CA TYR A 459 5.52 7.60 4.56
C TYR A 459 4.48 7.42 5.69
N ASN A 460 4.92 7.39 6.95
CA ASN A 460 4.01 7.36 8.09
C ASN A 460 3.09 8.59 8.09
N ASP A 461 3.66 9.79 7.95
CA ASP A 461 2.91 11.04 7.85
C ASP A 461 1.98 11.07 6.64
N PHE A 462 2.37 10.44 5.52
CA PHE A 462 1.51 10.30 4.34
C PHE A 462 0.30 9.40 4.62
N ILE A 463 0.49 8.25 5.30
CA ILE A 463 -0.60 7.36 5.70
C ILE A 463 -1.57 8.08 6.63
N LEU A 464 -1.09 8.80 7.65
CA LEU A 464 -1.96 9.55 8.57
C LEU A 464 -2.74 10.68 7.88
N LYS A 465 -2.14 11.37 6.89
CA LYS A 465 -2.83 12.38 6.06
C LYS A 465 -3.88 11.75 5.13
N LEU A 466 -3.57 10.59 4.54
CA LEU A 466 -4.50 9.85 3.68
C LEU A 466 -5.67 9.27 4.49
N GLN A 467 -5.41 8.82 5.73
CA GLN A 467 -6.42 8.39 6.69
C GLN A 467 -7.39 9.53 7.04
N ASP A 468 -6.91 10.68 7.50
CA ASP A 468 -7.76 11.87 7.71
C ASP A 468 -8.60 12.18 6.46
N ARG A 469 -8.01 12.10 5.27
CA ARG A 469 -8.73 12.40 4.02
C ARG A 469 -9.83 11.40 3.65
N GLU A 470 -9.62 10.10 3.85
CA GLU A 470 -10.47 9.03 3.31
C GLU A 470 -11.33 8.34 4.38
N HIS A 471 -10.80 8.18 5.59
CA HIS A 471 -11.53 7.72 6.77
C HIS A 471 -12.36 8.90 7.32
N ASP A 472 -11.72 9.89 7.92
CA ASP A 472 -12.41 10.91 8.72
C ASP A 472 -13.20 11.93 7.88
N ARG A 473 -12.69 12.31 6.70
CA ARG A 473 -13.34 13.28 5.80
C ARG A 473 -14.09 12.67 4.61
N ARG A 474 -14.34 11.34 4.57
CA ARG A 474 -15.30 10.73 3.62
C ARG A 474 -16.12 9.62 4.24
N SER A 475 -15.48 8.64 4.88
CA SER A 475 -16.15 7.47 5.45
C SER A 475 -17.06 7.86 6.63
N ILE A 476 -16.54 8.64 7.59
CA ILE A 476 -17.29 9.06 8.79
C ILE A 476 -18.55 9.90 8.47
N PRO A 477 -18.53 10.91 7.55
CA PRO A 477 -19.75 11.60 7.12
C PRO A 477 -20.87 10.69 6.62
N ILE A 478 -20.55 9.65 5.85
CA ILE A 478 -21.56 8.69 5.37
C ILE A 478 -22.10 7.86 6.52
N LEU A 479 -21.22 7.30 7.36
CA LEU A 479 -21.61 6.50 8.54
C LEU A 479 -22.54 7.28 9.49
N ASN A 480 -22.22 8.55 9.76
CA ASN A 480 -23.01 9.44 10.62
C ASN A 480 -24.40 9.79 10.07
N GLN A 481 -24.58 9.75 8.74
CA GLN A 481 -25.84 10.13 8.09
C GLN A 481 -26.80 8.93 7.99
N SER A 482 -26.31 7.82 7.44
CA SER A 482 -27.08 6.58 7.24
C SER A 482 -26.22 5.33 7.02
N GLY A 483 -24.89 5.44 6.96
CA GLY A 483 -23.98 4.31 6.70
C GLY A 483 -23.84 3.30 7.84
N ALA A 484 -24.07 3.70 9.09
CA ALA A 484 -24.02 2.79 10.25
C ALA A 484 -25.25 1.84 10.26
N PRO A 485 -25.09 0.52 10.49
CA PRO A 485 -26.20 -0.45 10.44
C PRO A 485 -27.38 -0.12 11.35
N GLU A 486 -27.10 0.43 12.54
CA GLU A 486 -28.09 0.80 13.55
C GLU A 486 -28.86 2.06 13.12
N THR A 487 -28.17 3.03 12.50
CA THR A 487 -28.78 4.24 11.95
C THR A 487 -29.62 3.91 10.72
N LEU A 488 -29.14 3.06 9.81
CA LEU A 488 -29.95 2.58 8.69
C LEU A 488 -31.17 1.82 9.19
N GLY A 489 -31.00 0.84 10.08
CA GLY A 489 -32.09 0.06 10.66
C GLY A 489 -33.15 0.94 11.33
N TRP A 490 -32.73 1.96 12.08
CA TRP A 490 -33.64 2.94 12.64
C TRP A 490 -34.39 3.73 11.56
N LEU A 491 -33.69 4.26 10.54
CA LEU A 491 -34.31 5.00 9.44
C LEU A 491 -35.34 4.16 8.69
N LEU A 492 -34.98 2.93 8.27
CA LEU A 492 -35.89 2.05 7.52
C LEU A 492 -37.07 1.61 8.40
N SER A 493 -36.88 1.42 9.70
CA SER A 493 -37.99 1.18 10.65
C SER A 493 -39.03 2.32 10.67
N LYS A 494 -38.65 3.53 10.24
CA LYS A 494 -39.53 4.70 10.12
C LYS A 494 -39.97 5.00 8.69
N ALA A 495 -39.49 4.28 7.67
CA ALA A 495 -39.90 4.50 6.27
C ALA A 495 -41.43 4.50 6.11
N HIS A 496 -42.14 3.59 6.82
CA HIS A 496 -43.59 3.50 6.79
C HIS A 496 -44.34 4.78 7.19
N THR A 497 -43.73 5.71 7.93
CA THR A 497 -44.36 6.98 8.35
C THR A 497 -44.37 8.05 7.25
N VAL A 498 -43.61 7.85 6.16
CA VAL A 498 -43.56 8.76 5.00
C VAL A 498 -44.60 8.34 3.97
N PRO A 499 -45.51 9.24 3.52
CA PRO A 499 -46.41 8.97 2.41
C PRO A 499 -45.69 8.91 1.05
N ASP A 500 -46.14 8.05 0.12
CA ASP A 500 -45.50 7.82 -1.19
C ASP A 500 -45.32 9.09 -2.02
N ASN A 501 -46.32 9.98 -2.00
CA ASN A 501 -46.22 11.28 -2.68
C ASN A 501 -45.11 12.15 -2.07
N VAL A 502 -44.98 12.17 -0.75
CA VAL A 502 -43.89 12.91 -0.06
C VAL A 502 -42.53 12.29 -0.38
N ALA A 503 -42.43 10.95 -0.42
CA ALA A 503 -41.21 10.25 -0.81
C ALA A 503 -40.79 10.57 -2.27
N ILE A 504 -41.75 10.59 -3.21
CA ILE A 504 -41.49 10.97 -4.61
C ILE A 504 -41.05 12.42 -4.72
N GLU A 505 -41.78 13.39 -4.14
CA GLU A 505 -41.40 14.81 -4.24
C GLU A 505 -40.02 15.08 -3.60
N TRP A 506 -39.70 14.40 -2.49
CA TRP A 506 -38.40 14.49 -1.83
C TRP A 506 -37.26 13.95 -2.71
N LEU A 507 -37.40 12.72 -3.23
CA LEU A 507 -36.39 12.09 -4.07
C LEU A 507 -36.20 12.85 -5.39
N VAL A 508 -37.29 13.22 -6.06
CA VAL A 508 -37.26 14.04 -7.28
C VAL A 508 -36.59 15.38 -7.00
N GLY A 509 -37.00 16.11 -5.96
CA GLY A 509 -36.42 17.40 -5.61
C GLY A 509 -34.91 17.32 -5.33
N ALA A 510 -34.47 16.32 -4.57
CA ALA A 510 -33.06 16.10 -4.26
C ALA A 510 -32.25 15.72 -5.52
N MET A 511 -32.75 14.79 -6.34
CA MET A 511 -32.07 14.32 -7.54
C MET A 511 -32.01 15.39 -8.63
N VAL A 512 -33.05 16.21 -8.78
CA VAL A 512 -33.04 17.40 -9.65
C VAL A 512 -32.00 18.41 -9.16
N GLN A 513 -31.96 18.76 -7.87
CA GLN A 513 -30.93 19.67 -7.34
C GLN A 513 -29.50 19.12 -7.50
N ILE A 514 -29.32 17.81 -7.46
CA ILE A 514 -28.03 17.17 -7.76
C ILE A 514 -27.69 17.30 -9.25
N ALA A 515 -28.63 17.01 -10.16
CA ALA A 515 -28.44 17.20 -11.60
C ALA A 515 -28.09 18.65 -11.93
N ASP A 516 -28.87 19.59 -11.41
CA ASP A 516 -28.73 21.03 -11.64
C ASP A 516 -27.40 21.59 -11.08
N ARG A 517 -26.83 20.93 -10.07
CA ARG A 517 -25.49 21.25 -9.52
C ARG A 517 -24.35 20.61 -10.31
N LEU A 518 -24.52 19.36 -10.77
CA LEU A 518 -23.44 18.62 -11.43
C LEU A 518 -23.28 18.99 -12.90
N GLN A 519 -24.39 19.18 -13.62
CA GLN A 519 -24.40 19.53 -15.04
C GLN A 519 -23.93 20.97 -15.34
N ARG A 520 -23.73 21.78 -14.30
CA ARG A 520 -23.16 23.15 -14.37
C ARG A 520 -21.66 23.20 -14.04
N ARG A 521 -21.00 22.05 -13.89
CA ARG A 521 -19.54 22.00 -13.66
C ARG A 521 -18.80 21.99 -14.99
N ASP A 522 -17.69 22.73 -15.07
CA ASP A 522 -16.83 22.77 -16.26
C ASP A 522 -16.18 21.39 -16.57
N ASP A 523 -16.13 20.50 -15.58
CA ASP A 523 -15.64 19.12 -15.69
C ASP A 523 -16.77 18.07 -15.75
N TRP A 524 -18.00 18.45 -16.11
CA TRP A 524 -19.10 17.51 -16.32
C TRP A 524 -18.91 16.72 -17.63
N ALA A 525 -18.81 15.39 -17.54
CA ALA A 525 -18.44 14.52 -18.67
C ALA A 525 -19.51 14.28 -19.74
N TYR A 526 -20.76 14.63 -19.46
CA TYR A 526 -21.90 14.18 -20.25
C TYR A 526 -22.62 15.35 -20.93
N PRO A 527 -23.35 15.12 -22.03
CA PRO A 527 -24.30 16.11 -22.56
C PRO A 527 -25.27 16.58 -21.48
N TYR A 528 -25.74 17.82 -21.59
CA TYR A 528 -26.76 18.36 -20.69
C TYR A 528 -28.08 17.60 -20.87
N GLN A 529 -28.52 16.88 -19.83
CA GLN A 529 -29.77 16.14 -19.81
C GLN A 529 -30.92 17.10 -19.52
N ALA A 530 -31.70 17.41 -20.55
CA ALA A 530 -33.03 18.02 -20.39
C ALA A 530 -34.03 17.00 -19.82
N ASN A 531 -35.15 17.50 -19.28
CA ASN A 531 -36.30 16.70 -18.81
C ASN A 531 -35.94 15.63 -17.74
N VAL A 532 -35.03 15.97 -16.80
CA VAL A 532 -34.63 15.07 -15.71
C VAL A 532 -35.81 14.72 -14.80
N GLU A 533 -36.61 15.70 -14.38
CA GLU A 533 -37.75 15.48 -13.47
C GLU A 533 -38.79 14.49 -14.03
N PRO A 534 -39.32 14.64 -15.27
CA PRO A 534 -40.22 13.65 -15.86
C PRO A 534 -39.62 12.24 -15.89
N GLN A 535 -38.33 12.08 -16.22
CA GLN A 535 -37.66 10.78 -16.24
C GLN A 535 -37.57 10.16 -14.84
N LEU A 536 -37.16 10.93 -13.83
CA LEU A 536 -37.13 10.49 -12.43
C LEU A 536 -38.53 10.06 -11.95
N ARG A 537 -39.56 10.84 -12.27
CA ARG A 537 -40.96 10.53 -11.91
C ARG A 537 -41.48 9.26 -12.59
N ILE A 538 -41.01 8.93 -13.80
CA ILE A 538 -41.36 7.68 -14.48
C ILE A 538 -40.69 6.48 -13.78
N VAL A 539 -39.40 6.57 -13.46
CA VAL A 539 -38.65 5.47 -12.80
C VAL A 539 -39.13 5.23 -11.37
N LEU A 540 -39.21 6.28 -10.54
CA LEU A 540 -39.56 6.16 -9.12
C LEU A 540 -40.99 5.65 -8.86
N ARG A 541 -41.90 5.79 -9.84
CA ARG A 541 -43.29 5.26 -9.77
C ARG A 541 -43.40 3.77 -10.13
N GLN A 542 -42.33 3.11 -10.56
CA GLN A 542 -42.30 1.68 -10.87
C GLN A 542 -41.82 0.82 -9.68
N LEU A 543 -41.39 1.47 -8.60
CA LEU A 543 -40.88 0.82 -7.38
C LEU A 543 -42.03 0.53 -6.40
N HIS A 544 -41.85 -0.47 -5.54
CA HIS A 544 -42.76 -0.75 -4.44
C HIS A 544 -42.76 0.40 -3.43
N SER A 545 -43.95 0.65 -2.87
CA SER A 545 -44.23 1.69 -1.87
C SER A 545 -43.24 1.72 -0.70
N LEU A 546 -42.82 0.55 -0.19
CA LEU A 546 -41.85 0.45 0.89
C LEU A 546 -40.45 0.93 0.46
N THR A 547 -39.90 0.36 -0.62
CA THR A 547 -38.55 0.68 -1.11
C THR A 547 -38.41 2.14 -1.53
N LEU A 548 -39.46 2.72 -2.13
CA LEU A 548 -39.57 4.15 -2.39
C LEU A 548 -39.39 5.01 -1.13
N ARG A 549 -40.07 4.63 -0.03
CA ARG A 549 -39.96 5.33 1.26
C ARG A 549 -38.60 5.11 1.92
N GLU A 550 -38.05 3.90 1.84
CA GLU A 550 -36.70 3.56 2.34
C GLU A 550 -35.62 4.42 1.67
N MET A 551 -35.68 4.56 0.34
CA MET A 551 -34.79 5.45 -0.41
C MET A 551 -34.92 6.90 0.08
N ALA A 552 -36.14 7.39 0.31
CA ALA A 552 -36.36 8.76 0.78
C ALA A 552 -35.77 9.02 2.18
N VAL A 553 -35.92 8.08 3.13
CA VAL A 553 -35.35 8.20 4.49
C VAL A 553 -33.86 7.86 4.58
N SER A 554 -33.26 7.19 3.59
CA SER A 554 -31.81 6.95 3.54
C SER A 554 -30.99 8.25 3.35
N PHE A 555 -31.65 9.28 2.79
CA PHE A 555 -31.12 10.61 2.42
C PHE A 555 -30.09 10.63 1.26
N PRO A 556 -29.92 11.78 0.57
CA PRO A 556 -28.89 11.95 -0.46
C PRO A 556 -27.47 11.98 0.12
N TRP A 557 -26.47 11.60 -0.67
CA TRP A 557 -25.08 11.47 -0.21
C TRP A 557 -24.47 12.81 0.25
N PRO A 558 -23.59 12.80 1.29
CA PRO A 558 -22.96 14.00 1.86
C PRO A 558 -21.81 14.57 0.99
N THR A 559 -22.02 14.62 -0.33
CA THR A 559 -21.01 14.98 -1.36
C THR A 559 -20.37 16.35 -1.20
N ARG A 560 -20.91 17.24 -0.36
CA ARG A 560 -20.26 18.52 0.02
C ARG A 560 -19.24 18.36 1.15
N GLU A 561 -19.55 17.51 2.13
CA GLU A 561 -18.69 17.24 3.29
C GLU A 561 -17.54 16.29 2.92
N MET A 562 -17.81 15.37 2.00
CA MET A 562 -16.80 14.48 1.41
C MET A 562 -15.81 15.19 0.45
N ALA A 563 -16.09 16.43 0.06
CA ALA A 563 -15.30 17.20 -0.89
C ALA A 563 -14.01 17.76 -0.28
N GLY A 564 -13.08 18.19 -1.14
CA GLY A 564 -11.79 18.75 -0.72
C GLY A 564 -10.61 18.09 -1.43
N ALA A 565 -9.42 18.69 -1.30
CA ALA A 565 -8.20 18.30 -2.00
C ALA A 565 -7.85 16.81 -1.85
N GLU A 566 -7.25 16.22 -2.89
CA GLU A 566 -6.71 14.87 -2.84
C GLU A 566 -5.34 14.85 -2.15
N VAL A 567 -5.10 13.86 -1.29
CA VAL A 567 -3.77 13.54 -0.78
C VAL A 567 -3.03 12.73 -1.85
N LEU A 568 -1.80 13.15 -2.20
CA LEU A 568 -0.99 12.63 -3.32
C LEU A 568 0.49 12.49 -2.90
N PRO A 569 1.23 11.47 -3.40
CA PRO A 569 2.63 11.26 -3.07
C PRO A 569 3.54 12.28 -3.76
N VAL A 570 3.97 13.31 -3.02
CA VAL A 570 4.61 14.53 -3.53
C VAL A 570 5.91 14.31 -4.32
N ARG A 571 6.60 13.15 -4.17
CA ARG A 571 7.79 12.81 -4.95
C ARG A 571 7.49 12.18 -6.32
N SER A 572 6.31 11.59 -6.50
CA SER A 572 5.83 11.03 -7.79
C SER A 572 4.96 11.99 -8.60
N MET A 573 4.74 13.22 -8.11
CA MET A 573 3.93 14.22 -8.82
C MET A 573 4.75 14.93 -9.90
N GLN A 574 4.20 15.01 -11.12
CA GLN A 574 4.79 15.81 -12.19
C GLN A 574 4.83 17.30 -11.81
N PRO A 575 5.81 18.11 -12.29
CA PRO A 575 5.98 19.50 -11.88
C PRO A 575 4.72 20.36 -12.07
N GLU A 576 4.04 20.22 -13.22
CA GLU A 576 2.78 20.91 -13.50
C GLU A 576 1.65 20.49 -12.56
N GLU A 577 1.53 19.19 -12.27
CA GLU A 577 0.48 18.66 -11.39
C GLU A 577 0.70 19.10 -9.95
N LYS A 578 1.96 19.17 -9.52
CA LYS A 578 2.36 19.75 -8.23
C LYS A 578 1.99 21.23 -8.15
N GLU A 579 2.17 22.00 -9.22
CA GLU A 579 1.74 23.41 -9.26
C GLU A 579 0.21 23.54 -9.24
N ARG A 580 -0.52 22.74 -10.04
CA ARG A 580 -2.00 22.69 -10.05
C ARG A 580 -2.57 22.31 -8.67
N TRP A 581 -1.99 21.31 -8.02
CA TRP A 581 -2.37 20.84 -6.68
C TRP A 581 -2.07 21.89 -5.60
N LEU A 582 -0.91 22.54 -5.64
CA LEU A 582 -0.60 23.67 -4.75
C LEU A 582 -1.61 24.80 -4.95
N LYS A 583 -1.91 25.20 -6.19
CA LYS A 583 -2.95 26.20 -6.52
C LYS A 583 -4.33 25.83 -5.96
N GLN A 584 -4.72 24.55 -6.06
CA GLN A 584 -5.97 24.05 -5.47
C GLN A 584 -5.98 24.16 -3.94
N LEU A 585 -4.88 23.75 -3.29
CA LEU A 585 -4.72 23.76 -1.83
C LEU A 585 -4.71 25.19 -1.26
N TRP A 586 -3.98 26.11 -1.89
CA TRP A 586 -4.02 27.54 -1.55
C TRP A 586 -5.42 28.14 -1.75
N GLY A 587 -6.10 27.80 -2.86
CA GLY A 587 -7.46 28.23 -3.15
C GLY A 587 -8.51 27.71 -2.16
N MET A 588 -8.27 26.58 -1.51
CA MET A 588 -9.08 26.09 -0.39
C MET A 588 -8.79 26.87 0.90
N LEU A 589 -7.52 27.03 1.28
CA LEU A 589 -7.12 27.76 2.49
C LEU A 589 -7.64 29.21 2.50
N THR A 590 -7.60 29.91 1.36
CA THR A 590 -8.18 31.25 1.25
C THR A 590 -9.70 31.27 1.38
N LYS A 591 -10.40 30.22 0.93
CA LYS A 591 -11.86 30.08 1.09
C LYS A 591 -12.22 29.81 2.55
N GLU A 592 -11.54 28.87 3.21
CA GLU A 592 -11.75 28.60 4.65
C GLU A 592 -11.48 29.84 5.52
N ALA A 593 -10.41 30.60 5.23
CA ALA A 593 -10.13 31.87 5.89
C ALA A 593 -11.24 32.91 5.69
N SER A 594 -11.82 32.98 4.48
CA SER A 594 -12.95 33.88 4.17
C SER A 594 -14.27 33.50 4.86
N THR A 595 -14.44 32.24 5.26
CA THR A 595 -15.65 31.73 5.93
C THR A 595 -15.62 31.82 7.46
N ARG A 596 -14.57 32.41 8.06
CA ARG A 596 -14.63 32.83 9.46
C ARG A 596 -15.64 33.98 9.60
N PRO A 597 -16.49 34.00 10.64
CA PRO A 597 -17.46 35.08 10.80
C PRO A 597 -16.73 36.42 10.99
N LYS A 598 -16.94 37.35 10.07
CA LYS A 598 -16.71 38.77 10.33
C LYS A 598 -17.89 39.30 11.13
N ASP A 599 -17.61 40.17 12.09
CA ASP A 599 -18.66 40.87 12.84
C ASP A 599 -19.56 41.70 11.92
N LEU A 600 -20.82 41.83 12.33
CA LEU A 600 -21.87 42.47 11.55
C LEU A 600 -21.64 43.99 11.47
N SER A 601 -21.52 44.51 10.26
CA SER A 601 -21.81 45.90 9.95
C SER A 601 -23.02 45.92 9.00
N PRO A 602 -24.10 46.66 9.31
CA PRO A 602 -25.29 46.67 8.49
C PRO A 602 -25.21 47.76 7.42
N HIS A 603 -25.20 47.39 6.14
CA HIS A 603 -25.95 48.11 5.11
C HIS A 603 -26.08 47.33 3.78
N ASP A 604 -27.08 47.76 3.01
CA ASP A 604 -27.31 47.58 1.56
C ASP A 604 -27.80 46.24 0.97
N GLY A 605 -28.85 46.37 0.15
CA GLY A 605 -28.88 45.77 -1.19
C GLY A 605 -29.79 44.57 -1.38
N GLU A 606 -31.09 44.82 -1.58
CA GLU A 606 -32.09 43.79 -1.92
C GLU A 606 -31.66 42.87 -3.09
N LYS A 607 -31.77 41.55 -2.88
CA LYS A 607 -31.84 40.54 -3.95
C LYS A 607 -32.92 39.51 -3.60
N PRO A 608 -33.64 38.96 -4.59
CA PRO A 608 -34.85 38.18 -4.35
C PRO A 608 -34.56 36.88 -3.59
N VAL A 609 -35.39 36.61 -2.57
CA VAL A 609 -35.28 35.41 -1.73
C VAL A 609 -35.77 34.20 -2.52
N SER A 610 -34.83 33.38 -3.01
CA SER A 610 -35.13 32.03 -3.52
C SER A 610 -35.56 31.15 -2.34
N THR A 611 -36.87 30.98 -2.19
CA THR A 611 -37.45 30.02 -1.25
C THR A 611 -37.09 28.58 -1.64
N SER A 612 -37.25 27.62 -0.71
CA SER A 612 -37.03 26.17 -0.88
C SER A 612 -35.58 25.65 -1.02
N ARG A 613 -34.56 26.33 -0.48
CA ARG A 613 -33.29 25.63 -0.14
C ARG A 613 -33.50 24.75 1.11
N PHE A 614 -33.87 23.49 0.90
CA PHE A 614 -33.85 22.46 1.94
C PHE A 614 -32.41 22.01 2.23
N GLU A 615 -31.86 22.37 3.39
CA GLU A 615 -30.66 21.75 3.96
C GLU A 615 -31.08 20.69 5.00
N ALA A 616 -30.32 19.60 5.12
CA ALA A 616 -30.55 18.62 6.19
C ALA A 616 -30.40 19.27 7.58
N PRO A 617 -31.07 18.77 8.64
CA PRO A 617 -31.02 19.39 9.96
C PRO A 617 -29.61 19.42 10.54
N ARG A 618 -28.97 20.61 10.55
CA ARG A 618 -27.70 20.81 11.27
C ARG A 618 -27.92 20.53 12.74
N GLN A 619 -27.28 19.50 13.29
CA GLN A 619 -27.28 19.23 14.72
C GLN A 619 -26.65 20.41 15.47
N LYS A 620 -27.50 21.28 16.03
CA LYS A 620 -27.06 22.22 17.08
C LYS A 620 -26.64 21.39 18.29
N LYS A 621 -25.42 21.59 18.78
CA LYS A 621 -24.97 20.97 20.05
C LYS A 621 -25.93 21.38 21.17
N LEU A 622 -26.69 20.42 21.68
CA LEU A 622 -27.58 20.64 22.83
C LEU A 622 -26.76 20.93 24.09
N PRO A 623 -27.17 21.86 24.95
CA PRO A 623 -26.56 22.07 26.25
C PRO A 623 -26.75 20.83 27.16
N SER A 624 -25.72 20.44 27.89
CA SER A 624 -25.75 19.31 28.81
C SER A 624 -26.59 19.63 30.06
N MET A 625 -27.87 19.26 30.06
CA MET A 625 -28.71 19.28 31.27
C MET A 625 -28.43 18.08 32.19
N TYR A 626 -27.52 18.25 33.15
CA TYR A 626 -27.48 17.45 34.37
C TYR A 626 -27.08 18.31 35.58
N SER A 627 -28.08 18.93 36.19
CA SER A 627 -27.93 19.64 37.47
C SER A 627 -27.74 18.64 38.62
N ARG A 628 -26.77 18.87 39.50
CA ARG A 628 -26.60 18.15 40.78
C ARG A 628 -26.83 19.11 41.96
N PRO A 629 -27.48 18.68 43.06
CA PRO A 629 -27.77 19.54 44.20
C PRO A 629 -26.54 19.78 45.12
N PRO A 630 -26.56 20.82 45.98
CA PRO A 630 -25.41 21.23 46.79
C PRO A 630 -25.42 20.71 48.24
N PHE A 631 -24.27 20.25 48.72
CA PHE A 631 -23.76 20.11 50.11
C PHE A 631 -22.34 19.50 49.96
N ALA A 632 -21.31 19.74 50.78
CA ALA A 632 -20.89 20.84 51.66
C ALA A 632 -19.37 20.67 51.91
N GLU A 633 -18.74 21.54 52.71
CA GLU A 633 -17.26 21.62 52.85
C GLU A 633 -16.64 20.52 53.72
N GLN A 634 -15.36 20.16 53.47
CA GLN A 634 -14.25 20.36 54.43
C GLN A 634 -12.85 19.89 53.90
N HIS A 635 -11.92 20.86 53.80
CA HIS A 635 -10.48 20.82 54.16
C HIS A 635 -9.44 19.78 53.64
N LEU A 636 -8.38 20.32 52.99
CA LEU A 636 -6.94 19.91 53.03
C LEU A 636 -6.52 18.58 52.33
N LEU A 637 -5.33 18.39 51.73
CA LEU A 637 -4.13 19.24 51.51
C LEU A 637 -3.30 18.76 50.28
N ASP A 638 -2.68 19.72 49.56
CA ASP A 638 -1.46 19.69 48.73
C ASP A 638 -1.18 18.79 47.48
N THR A 639 -0.43 19.42 46.57
CA THR A 639 0.35 18.96 45.38
C THR A 639 -0.37 18.52 44.08
N PRO A 640 0.18 18.88 42.88
CA PRO A 640 -0.56 18.79 41.61
C PRO A 640 -0.20 17.58 40.71
N LEU A 641 -1.22 17.03 40.03
CA LEU A 641 -1.07 16.11 38.90
C LEU A 641 -1.61 16.76 37.61
N GLN A 642 -0.79 16.82 36.55
CA GLN A 642 -1.27 17.23 35.22
C GLN A 642 -1.99 16.07 34.53
N LEU A 643 -3.32 16.13 34.53
CA LEU A 643 -4.20 15.07 34.00
C LEU A 643 -4.29 15.06 32.48
N ARG A 644 -3.51 14.16 31.87
CA ARG A 644 -3.59 13.75 30.46
C ARG A 644 -4.96 13.13 30.16
N ARG A 645 -5.84 13.84 29.45
CA ARG A 645 -7.18 13.32 29.07
C ARG A 645 -7.08 12.31 27.93
N SER A 646 -7.54 11.08 28.19
CA SER A 646 -7.70 10.01 27.20
C SER A 646 -9.10 9.41 27.33
N ASN A 647 -9.92 9.56 26.29
CA ASN A 647 -11.28 9.01 26.27
C ASN A 647 -11.27 7.66 25.55
N ALA A 648 -11.08 6.58 26.30
CA ALA A 648 -11.31 5.21 25.85
C ALA A 648 -12.12 4.47 26.91
N SER A 649 -13.39 4.19 26.62
CA SER A 649 -14.30 3.52 27.55
C SER A 649 -13.94 2.05 27.71
N ARG A 650 -13.56 1.62 28.92
CA ARG A 650 -13.44 0.19 29.26
C ARG A 650 -14.84 -0.44 29.32
N PRO A 651 -15.10 -1.57 28.63
CA PRO A 651 -16.20 -2.46 29.01
C PRO A 651 -15.84 -3.16 30.33
N ALA A 652 -16.87 -3.51 31.12
CA ALA A 652 -16.69 -4.24 32.38
C ALA A 652 -16.56 -5.76 32.15
N VAL A 653 -16.02 -6.46 33.14
CA VAL A 653 -15.87 -7.93 33.12
C VAL A 653 -17.24 -8.61 33.20
N ASN A 654 -17.52 -9.49 32.24
CA ASN A 654 -18.42 -10.63 32.42
C ASN A 654 -17.96 -11.79 31.54
N THR A 655 -18.14 -13.02 32.02
CA THR A 655 -17.46 -14.21 31.49
C THR A 655 -18.03 -14.67 30.15
N PRO A 656 -17.20 -14.88 29.10
CA PRO A 656 -17.67 -15.45 27.84
C PRO A 656 -17.90 -16.96 27.95
N ALA A 657 -19.00 -17.45 27.39
CA ALA A 657 -19.25 -18.88 27.23
C ALA A 657 -18.34 -19.49 26.14
N ARG A 658 -17.91 -20.73 26.38
CA ARG A 658 -16.99 -21.50 25.54
C ARG A 658 -17.71 -22.02 24.29
N PHE A 659 -17.30 -21.57 23.11
CA PHE A 659 -17.63 -22.23 21.84
C PHE A 659 -16.35 -22.59 21.08
N GLU A 660 -16.12 -23.88 20.93
CA GLU A 660 -14.96 -24.45 20.24
C GLU A 660 -15.33 -24.96 18.85
N ARG A 661 -14.48 -24.66 17.87
CA ARG A 661 -13.95 -25.65 16.92
C ARG A 661 -12.83 -25.07 16.05
N GLY A 662 -11.60 -25.22 16.55
CA GLY A 662 -10.44 -25.42 15.67
C GLY A 662 -10.18 -26.92 15.61
N SER A 663 -10.03 -27.48 14.41
CA SER A 663 -9.71 -28.92 14.26
C SER A 663 -8.21 -29.15 14.41
N THR A 664 -7.81 -29.71 15.55
CA THR A 664 -6.48 -30.29 15.75
C THR A 664 -6.55 -31.82 15.63
N VAL A 665 -5.48 -32.41 15.09
CA VAL A 665 -5.23 -33.86 15.08
C VAL A 665 -4.05 -34.10 16.04
N PRO A 666 -4.06 -35.15 16.88
CA PRO A 666 -3.12 -35.25 18.00
C PRO A 666 -1.73 -35.79 17.61
N ASP A 667 -0.70 -35.26 18.26
CA ASP A 667 0.64 -35.85 18.33
C ASP A 667 0.68 -37.08 19.25
N SER A 668 1.65 -37.95 19.02
CA SER A 668 2.05 -39.03 19.94
C SER A 668 3.57 -39.20 19.92
N ASP A 669 4.23 -38.98 21.06
CA ASP A 669 5.66 -39.26 21.25
C ASP A 669 5.97 -40.77 21.15
N GLU A 670 7.04 -41.13 20.42
CA GLU A 670 8.28 -41.59 21.07
C GLU A 670 9.45 -41.56 20.05
N GLY A 671 10.69 -41.46 20.55
CA GLY A 671 11.85 -41.06 19.73
C GLY A 671 12.81 -42.18 19.34
N GLU A 672 13.84 -41.83 18.56
CA GLU A 672 15.20 -42.41 18.59
C GLU A 672 16.14 -41.62 17.65
N ARG A 673 17.46 -41.87 17.72
CA ARG A 673 18.50 -41.10 16.99
C ARG A 673 19.06 -41.85 15.79
N ARG A 674 19.16 -41.22 14.60
CA ARG A 674 20.36 -41.28 13.70
C ARG A 674 20.19 -40.57 12.34
N GLY A 675 21.32 -40.09 11.79
CA GLY A 675 21.59 -40.09 10.34
C GLY A 675 21.24 -38.82 9.54
N ARG A 676 22.22 -38.31 8.77
CA ARG A 676 21.98 -37.41 7.63
C ARG A 676 21.87 -38.22 6.34
N VAL A 677 20.82 -38.02 5.55
CA VAL A 677 20.84 -38.10 4.07
C VAL A 677 19.90 -37.01 3.52
N SER A 678 20.17 -36.48 2.32
CA SER A 678 19.30 -35.52 1.63
C SER A 678 18.63 -36.14 0.41
N VAL A 679 17.34 -35.84 0.16
CA VAL A 679 16.72 -35.79 -1.18
C VAL A 679 15.38 -35.03 -1.09
N SER A 680 14.76 -34.74 -2.23
CA SER A 680 13.78 -33.68 -2.50
C SER A 680 12.29 -34.05 -2.41
N ASN A 681 11.48 -32.99 -2.20
CA ASN A 681 10.08 -32.79 -2.62
C ASN A 681 8.95 -33.60 -1.94
N GLY A 682 7.99 -32.84 -1.38
CA GLY A 682 6.56 -33.06 -1.66
C GLY A 682 5.70 -33.64 -0.54
N LEU A 683 5.03 -32.75 0.21
CA LEU A 683 3.60 -32.84 0.57
C LEU A 683 3.14 -31.52 1.21
N ASP A 684 1.82 -31.27 1.22
CA ASP A 684 1.23 -29.99 1.60
C ASP A 684 1.21 -29.72 3.11
N ASP A 685 1.65 -28.52 3.50
CA ASP A 685 1.06 -27.75 4.59
C ASP A 685 0.86 -26.30 4.09
N GLY A 686 -0.17 -25.62 4.60
CA GLY A 686 -0.83 -24.46 3.99
C GLY A 686 -0.08 -23.11 4.08
N GLY A 687 1.24 -23.12 3.91
CA GLY A 687 2.14 -21.97 4.10
C GLY A 687 2.06 -20.87 3.04
N LEU A 688 2.72 -19.74 3.32
CA LEU A 688 2.87 -18.61 2.39
C LEU A 688 3.89 -18.94 1.30
N VAL A 689 3.44 -19.15 0.06
CA VAL A 689 4.31 -19.51 -1.06
C VAL A 689 5.09 -18.28 -1.56
N ARG A 690 6.43 -18.40 -1.65
CA ARG A 690 7.32 -17.38 -2.23
C ARG A 690 7.45 -17.61 -3.73
N LEU A 691 6.65 -16.91 -4.54
CA LEU A 691 6.58 -17.15 -5.99
C LEU A 691 7.21 -16.04 -6.85
N LEU A 692 7.20 -14.78 -6.39
CA LEU A 692 7.90 -13.69 -7.07
C LEU A 692 9.14 -13.24 -6.31
N SER A 693 10.25 -13.07 -7.03
CA SER A 693 11.52 -12.54 -6.51
C SER A 693 12.23 -11.76 -7.61
N VAL A 694 12.30 -10.43 -7.48
CA VAL A 694 12.84 -9.51 -8.51
C VAL A 694 14.38 -9.58 -8.52
N LYS A 695 14.92 -10.63 -9.14
CA LYS A 695 16.35 -10.92 -9.26
C LYS A 695 16.90 -10.52 -10.63
N HIS A 696 16.96 -9.21 -10.94
CA HIS A 696 17.41 -8.76 -12.26
C HIS A 696 18.87 -9.14 -12.58
N SER A 697 19.03 -9.90 -13.68
CA SER A 697 20.24 -10.06 -14.50
C SER A 697 19.93 -10.17 -16.01
N LYS A 698 18.68 -9.89 -16.42
CA LYS A 698 18.19 -9.74 -17.81
C LYS A 698 17.43 -8.41 -17.96
N SER A 699 17.05 -8.03 -19.17
CA SER A 699 16.46 -6.71 -19.50
C SER A 699 15.14 -6.39 -18.79
N ASN A 700 14.94 -5.12 -18.43
CA ASN A 700 13.76 -4.59 -17.70
C ASN A 700 12.40 -5.08 -18.22
N ASN A 701 12.25 -5.22 -19.54
CA ASN A 701 10.99 -5.59 -20.18
C ASN A 701 10.40 -6.92 -19.67
N SER A 702 11.20 -7.88 -19.19
CA SER A 702 10.64 -9.17 -18.73
C SER A 702 9.98 -9.09 -17.36
N VAL A 703 10.54 -8.32 -16.41
CA VAL A 703 9.97 -8.22 -15.05
C VAL A 703 8.71 -7.38 -15.03
N LEU A 704 8.63 -6.35 -15.89
CA LEU A 704 7.37 -5.66 -16.12
C LEU A 704 6.33 -6.65 -16.69
N ALA A 705 6.68 -7.44 -17.72
CA ALA A 705 5.80 -8.45 -18.29
C ALA A 705 5.35 -9.55 -17.30
N ASP A 706 6.25 -10.04 -16.44
CA ASP A 706 5.94 -11.07 -15.44
C ASP A 706 4.98 -10.52 -14.34
N ALA A 707 5.18 -9.26 -13.90
CA ALA A 707 4.28 -8.59 -12.97
C ALA A 707 2.95 -8.17 -13.62
N MET A 708 2.99 -7.78 -14.90
CA MET A 708 1.82 -7.51 -15.76
C MET A 708 0.93 -8.73 -15.86
N SER A 709 1.49 -9.91 -16.20
CA SER A 709 0.71 -11.13 -16.41
C SER A 709 -0.16 -11.50 -15.21
N LEU A 710 0.27 -11.18 -13.98
CA LEU A 710 -0.48 -11.38 -12.74
C LEU A 710 -1.57 -10.34 -12.45
N ALA A 711 -1.39 -9.13 -12.98
CA ALA A 711 -2.37 -8.05 -12.90
C ALA A 711 -3.44 -8.17 -14.01
N LEU A 712 -3.02 -8.61 -15.20
CA LEU A 712 -3.73 -8.47 -16.48
C LEU A 712 -4.14 -9.84 -17.07
N PHE A 713 -4.97 -10.59 -16.33
CA PHE A 713 -5.44 -11.88 -16.81
C PHE A 713 -6.56 -11.76 -17.84
N ARG A 714 -6.19 -11.36 -19.08
CA ARG A 714 -6.84 -11.80 -20.34
C ARG A 714 -6.07 -11.39 -21.61
N VAL A 715 -4.78 -11.76 -21.71
CA VAL A 715 -4.19 -12.01 -23.04
C VAL A 715 -4.82 -13.30 -23.57
N GLY A 716 -5.61 -13.20 -24.65
CA GLY A 716 -6.36 -14.32 -25.22
C GLY A 716 -5.59 -15.13 -26.26
N GLU A 717 -6.29 -16.12 -26.80
CA GLU A 717 -6.18 -16.50 -28.22
C GLU A 717 -6.81 -15.40 -29.10
#